data_AF-A0A2S2NAY5-F1
#
_entry.id   AF-A0A2S2NAY5-F1
#
_cell.length_a   1.000
_cell.length_b   1.000
_cell.length_c   1.000
_cell.angle_alpha   90.00
_cell.angle_beta   90.00
_cell.angle_gamma   90.00
#
_symmetry.space_group_name_H-M   'P 1'
#
loop_
_entity.id
_entity.type
_entity.pdbx_description
1 polymer ?
#
loop_
_entity_poly.entity_id
_entity_poly.type
_entity_poly.pdbx_seq_one_letter_code
_entity_poly.pdbx_strand_id
1 'polypeptide(L)'
;MTKDGHKRFLCKMCLNSFDRENKLNDHKHYCANNKAAKIVLPESYNKTLEFENYNNSLRIPFEVIADFEATPPPIYIRQPNDTEAFTKCYQKHIPNNFCYYIKYSNGDYKPPVEYSGPNVAEEFLRCIYEEEEEIYNIYDKILPMQSLNVNQRNHYYKSDKCNICERFLTELPPRLEKKFKIINNTIEYYKNNNDTENIEKFKGLFEEETQNKNINMRKVCDHDHLTGKYRGAAHSICNLTYQNPKFIPIVCHNLSGYDAHLFIKEFGKDKNQIKLIPNNEEKYISFSKMIPHGKFINGQYKILTTELRFIDSLKFLPSSLDKLANNLKKYQFKELGKFIPKEHLDLVTRKLAYPYEYMDCEEKFNETCLPPIEKFYSSLTDKNVTIEEYKNSQKIWEVFNIKNLREFTSLYNLIDVLLLTDIMENFRDISLANYKLDPLYYYTTPGFAWNSMLRMTNIKLDLLTDVDQILMFESGIRGGLSQCSQRYSKANNKYMGDKFNKKEESKFLEYLDANNLYGWSMSKYLPTGDFKWVDNLDNFDIINISDKSPKGYILEVDLSYPKELHDLHSDFPLAPENSFDNEQLPKLLTTLYDKKNYIIHYETLKLYIKLGLKLEKIHRVLEFSQSPWLKVYIDFNTNLRSEAKNDFEKEYFKLMNNSVYGRTMMNFRNHVDIRLCSNGRQVDKLIAKPNFDKRTIFTENLAVIHMKKREINFKQPIYIGMCVLDLSKLMMYNFYYNVIKKKYGNNVRLL
;
A
#
# COMPACT_ATOMS: atom_id res chain seq x y z
N MET A 1 14.80 28.21 28.97
CA MET A 1 15.37 27.36 30.04
C MET A 1 14.30 26.38 30.49
N THR A 2 14.67 25.21 31.00
CA THR A 2 13.72 24.30 31.67
C THR A 2 13.35 24.84 33.05
N LYS A 3 12.37 24.20 33.71
CA LYS A 3 12.04 24.48 35.12
C LYS A 3 13.28 24.32 36.03
N ASP A 4 14.22 23.47 35.65
CA ASP A 4 15.47 23.19 36.39
C ASP A 4 16.67 24.07 35.96
N GLY A 5 16.44 25.17 35.23
CA GLY A 5 17.49 26.13 34.88
C GLY A 5 18.41 25.73 33.72
N HIS A 6 18.23 24.55 33.11
CA HIS A 6 19.05 24.12 31.97
C HIS A 6 18.68 24.87 30.67
N LYS A 7 19.71 25.30 29.93
CA LYS A 7 19.55 25.90 28.59
C LYS A 7 19.17 24.78 27.61
N ARG A 8 18.05 24.95 26.90
CA ARG A 8 17.65 24.07 25.79
C ARG A 8 17.81 24.80 24.48
N PHE A 9 18.33 24.10 23.48
CA PHE A 9 18.55 24.61 22.13
C PHE A 9 17.47 24.04 21.22
N LEU A 10 16.73 24.90 20.52
CA LEU A 10 15.61 24.48 19.67
C LEU A 10 16.02 24.50 18.19
N CYS A 11 15.77 23.40 17.48
CA CYS A 11 15.85 23.41 16.02
C CYS A 11 14.65 24.14 15.42
N LYS A 12 14.87 25.21 14.66
CA LYS A 12 13.78 26.01 14.04
C LYS A 12 13.04 25.26 12.91
N MET A 13 13.65 24.21 12.36
CA MET A 13 13.07 23.43 11.25
C MET A 13 12.12 22.33 11.75
N CYS A 14 12.54 21.53 12.74
CA CYS A 14 11.75 20.41 13.25
C CYS A 14 11.14 20.63 14.64
N LEU A 15 11.45 21.76 15.29
CA LEU A 15 10.98 22.13 16.64
C LEU A 15 11.37 21.14 17.76
N ASN A 16 12.38 20.29 17.53
CA ASN A 16 12.96 19.46 18.60
C ASN A 16 13.95 20.26 19.45
N SER A 17 13.99 19.92 20.74
CA SER A 17 14.87 20.55 21.73
C SER A 17 16.05 19.65 22.09
N PHE A 18 17.23 20.26 22.19
CA PHE A 18 18.50 19.60 22.52
C PHE A 18 19.07 20.16 23.82
N ASP A 19 19.76 19.29 24.58
CA ASP A 19 20.47 19.61 25.82
C ASP A 19 21.78 20.39 25.58
N ARG A 20 22.39 20.22 24.41
CA ARG A 20 23.69 20.81 24.04
C ARG A 20 23.67 21.45 22.65
N GLU A 21 24.46 22.51 22.48
CA GLU A 21 24.56 23.22 21.20
C GLU A 21 25.22 22.39 20.10
N ASN A 22 26.24 21.59 20.44
CA ASN A 22 26.90 20.70 19.48
C ASN A 22 25.92 19.70 18.87
N LYS A 23 25.07 19.06 19.69
CA LYS A 23 24.03 18.14 19.18
C LYS A 23 23.05 18.84 18.24
N LEU A 24 22.69 20.09 18.52
CA LEU A 24 21.86 20.87 17.61
C LEU A 24 22.59 21.11 16.26
N ASN A 25 23.90 21.36 16.28
CA ASN A 25 24.66 21.57 15.05
C ASN A 25 24.80 20.27 14.23
N ASP A 26 25.04 19.14 14.87
CA ASP A 26 25.04 17.82 14.21
C ASP A 26 23.67 17.52 13.61
N HIS A 27 22.60 17.78 14.36
CA HIS A 27 21.22 17.64 13.90
C HIS A 27 20.89 18.53 12.70
N LYS A 28 21.37 19.80 12.69
CA LYS A 28 21.13 20.74 11.60
C LYS A 28 21.70 20.24 10.26
N HIS A 29 22.82 19.51 10.28
CA HIS A 29 23.43 18.95 9.07
C HIS A 29 22.42 18.12 8.26
N TYR A 30 21.57 17.36 8.95
CA TYR A 30 20.53 16.54 8.36
C TYR A 30 19.20 17.26 8.21
N CYS A 31 18.80 18.01 9.24
CA CYS A 31 17.47 18.60 9.32
C CYS A 31 17.28 19.76 8.33
N ALA A 32 18.33 20.51 7.99
CA ALA A 32 18.25 21.68 7.13
C ALA A 32 17.77 21.37 5.70
N ASN A 33 18.00 20.15 5.21
CA ASN A 33 17.58 19.70 3.88
C ASN A 33 16.07 19.43 3.77
N ASN A 34 15.34 19.47 4.90
CA ASN A 34 13.94 19.12 4.97
C ASN A 34 13.04 20.35 5.12
N LYS A 35 11.80 20.26 4.60
CA LYS A 35 10.76 21.29 4.85
C LYS A 35 10.46 21.38 6.35
N ALA A 36 10.24 22.61 6.82
CA ALA A 36 9.94 22.88 8.23
C ALA A 36 8.60 22.24 8.65
N ALA A 37 8.66 21.33 9.62
CA ALA A 37 7.52 20.65 10.21
C ALA A 37 7.95 19.95 11.51
N LYS A 38 7.09 19.95 12.53
CA LYS A 38 7.37 19.28 13.80
C LYS A 38 7.42 17.77 13.60
N ILE A 39 8.50 17.13 14.04
CA ILE A 39 8.63 15.67 14.00
C ILE A 39 8.01 15.11 15.28
N VAL A 40 7.01 14.24 15.12
CA VAL A 40 6.34 13.55 16.23
C VAL A 40 6.78 12.08 16.21
N LEU A 41 7.44 11.68 17.29
CA LEU A 41 7.96 10.32 17.47
C LEU A 41 7.01 9.51 18.36
N PRO A 42 7.06 8.17 18.27
CA PRO A 42 6.37 7.31 19.22
C PRO A 42 6.92 7.52 20.64
N GLU A 43 6.03 7.34 21.61
CA GLU A 43 6.41 7.34 23.02
C GLU A 43 7.35 6.16 23.32
N SER A 44 8.35 6.38 24.17
CA SER A 44 9.37 5.36 24.49
C SER A 44 8.79 4.07 25.05
N TYR A 45 7.70 4.17 25.81
CA TYR A 45 6.96 3.05 26.40
C TYR A 45 5.97 2.38 25.44
N ASN A 46 5.63 3.01 24.31
CA ASN A 46 4.73 2.48 23.28
C ASN A 46 5.34 2.63 21.87
N LYS A 47 6.50 1.99 21.70
CA LYS A 47 7.27 2.01 20.44
C LYS A 47 7.21 0.71 19.65
N THR A 48 6.48 -0.32 20.10
CA THR A 48 6.45 -1.62 19.40
C THR A 48 5.33 -1.67 18.35
N LEU A 49 5.73 -1.86 17.09
CA LEU A 49 4.89 -2.21 15.96
C LEU A 49 4.77 -3.74 15.85
N GLU A 50 3.54 -4.25 15.88
CA GLU A 50 3.23 -5.68 15.72
C GLU A 50 1.85 -5.82 15.08
N PHE A 51 1.44 -7.04 14.72
CA PHE A 51 0.11 -7.27 14.15
C PHE A 51 -1.00 -7.09 15.21
N GLU A 52 -1.99 -6.25 14.91
CA GLU A 52 -3.12 -5.97 15.82
C GLU A 52 -4.48 -6.27 15.19
N ASN A 53 -4.55 -6.29 13.86
CA ASN A 53 -5.78 -6.24 13.09
C ASN A 53 -6.44 -7.61 12.88
N TYR A 54 -6.56 -8.42 13.95
CA TYR A 54 -7.19 -9.75 13.88
C TYR A 54 -8.63 -9.70 13.36
N ASN A 55 -9.35 -8.58 13.59
CA ASN A 55 -10.70 -8.37 13.06
C ASN A 55 -10.76 -8.37 11.52
N ASN A 56 -9.66 -8.04 10.85
CA ASN A 56 -9.58 -8.05 9.39
C ASN A 56 -9.52 -9.48 8.80
N SER A 57 -9.60 -10.51 9.65
CA SER A 57 -9.76 -11.91 9.23
C SER A 57 -11.21 -12.26 8.92
N LEU A 58 -12.17 -11.44 9.37
CA LEU A 58 -13.55 -11.58 8.97
C LEU A 58 -13.64 -11.32 7.47
N ARG A 59 -14.48 -12.10 6.78
CA ARG A 59 -14.90 -11.70 5.45
C ARG A 59 -15.87 -10.54 5.59
N ILE A 60 -15.63 -9.43 4.90
CA ILE A 60 -16.58 -8.32 4.86
C ILE A 60 -17.90 -8.83 4.26
N PRO A 61 -19.03 -8.69 4.98
CA PRO A 61 -20.28 -9.31 4.52
C PRO A 61 -20.83 -8.75 3.22
N PHE A 62 -20.79 -7.43 3.04
CA PHE A 62 -21.31 -6.75 1.85
C PHE A 62 -20.19 -6.05 1.11
N GLU A 63 -20.12 -6.25 -0.19
CA GLU A 63 -19.31 -5.44 -1.10
C GLU A 63 -20.18 -4.96 -2.26
N VAL A 64 -20.03 -3.69 -2.62
CA VAL A 64 -20.66 -3.12 -3.80
C VAL A 64 -19.62 -3.09 -4.89
N ILE A 65 -19.89 -3.69 -6.05
CA ILE A 65 -19.07 -3.57 -7.25
C ILE A 65 -19.83 -2.67 -8.20
N ALA A 66 -19.22 -1.58 -8.65
CA ALA A 66 -19.87 -0.60 -9.50
C ALA A 66 -18.96 -0.16 -10.64
N ASP A 67 -19.57 0.19 -11.76
CA ASP A 67 -18.90 0.68 -12.96
C ASP A 67 -19.80 1.67 -13.71
N PHE A 68 -19.19 2.61 -14.42
CA PHE A 68 -19.88 3.69 -15.13
C PHE A 68 -19.44 3.75 -16.58
N GLU A 69 -20.38 4.00 -17.48
CA GLU A 69 -20.05 4.45 -18.82
C GLU A 69 -20.34 5.94 -18.99
N ALA A 70 -19.50 6.57 -19.81
CA ALA A 70 -19.62 7.99 -20.09
C ALA A 70 -19.51 8.28 -21.57
N THR A 71 -20.33 9.21 -22.02
CA THR A 71 -20.29 9.76 -23.37
C THR A 71 -19.15 10.77 -23.42
N PRO A 72 -18.23 10.70 -24.40
CA PRO A 72 -17.16 11.68 -24.58
C PRO A 72 -17.50 12.71 -25.68
N PRO A 73 -18.35 13.73 -25.44
CA PRO A 73 -18.55 14.79 -26.42
C PRO A 73 -17.21 15.48 -26.75
N PRO A 74 -16.93 15.74 -28.05
CA PRO A 74 -15.73 16.43 -28.48
C PRO A 74 -15.69 17.86 -27.94
N ILE A 75 -14.56 18.28 -27.36
CA ILE A 75 -14.33 19.67 -26.95
C ILE A 75 -13.65 20.42 -28.10
N TYR A 76 -14.38 21.28 -28.81
CA TYR A 76 -13.83 22.06 -29.93
C TYR A 76 -13.12 23.36 -29.54
N ILE A 77 -12.96 23.67 -28.24
CA ILE A 77 -12.51 25.00 -27.79
C ILE A 77 -11.36 24.89 -26.77
N ARG A 78 -10.12 25.08 -27.27
CA ARG A 78 -9.05 25.92 -26.67
C ARG A 78 -7.80 25.83 -27.54
N GLN A 79 -7.45 26.93 -28.22
CA GLN A 79 -6.11 27.08 -28.78
C GLN A 79 -5.08 27.10 -27.64
N PRO A 80 -3.88 26.52 -27.83
CA PRO A 80 -2.82 26.54 -26.83
C PRO A 80 -2.46 28.01 -26.53
N ASN A 81 -2.45 28.36 -25.25
CA ASN A 81 -1.92 29.63 -24.78
C ASN A 81 -0.48 29.34 -24.37
N ASP A 82 0.51 29.97 -25.01
CA ASP A 82 1.94 29.67 -24.82
C ASP A 82 2.46 29.97 -23.40
N THR A 83 1.62 30.53 -22.52
CA THR A 83 1.99 30.93 -21.16
C THR A 83 1.40 30.06 -20.05
N GLU A 84 0.39 29.21 -20.29
CA GLU A 84 -0.19 28.34 -19.25
C GLU A 84 -0.69 26.99 -19.77
N ALA A 85 -0.13 25.91 -19.20
CA ALA A 85 -0.51 24.49 -19.31
C ALA A 85 -0.41 23.82 -20.71
N PHE A 86 0.59 22.94 -20.86
CA PHE A 86 0.77 22.04 -22.02
C PHE A 86 -0.29 20.92 -22.13
N THR A 87 -1.25 20.83 -21.21
CA THR A 87 -2.25 19.74 -21.18
C THR A 87 -3.51 20.15 -21.93
N LYS A 88 -3.75 19.58 -23.12
CA LYS A 88 -5.01 19.75 -23.85
C LYS A 88 -6.08 18.82 -23.29
N CYS A 89 -7.12 19.35 -22.66
CA CYS A 89 -8.33 18.60 -22.37
C CYS A 89 -9.10 18.39 -23.68
N TYR A 90 -9.10 17.16 -24.22
CA TYR A 90 -9.63 16.86 -25.56
C TYR A 90 -11.10 16.39 -25.55
N GLN A 91 -11.58 15.80 -24.45
CA GLN A 91 -12.94 15.27 -24.28
C GLN A 91 -13.44 15.47 -22.84
N LYS A 92 -14.75 15.75 -22.66
CA LYS A 92 -15.39 15.87 -21.34
C LYS A 92 -16.27 14.64 -21.13
N HIS A 93 -15.91 13.73 -20.23
CA HIS A 93 -16.74 12.56 -19.93
C HIS A 93 -18.02 12.95 -19.17
N ILE A 94 -19.18 12.64 -19.75
CA ILE A 94 -20.50 12.81 -19.13
C ILE A 94 -21.06 11.41 -18.87
N PRO A 95 -21.28 11.01 -17.59
CA PRO A 95 -21.88 9.73 -17.27
C PRO A 95 -23.23 9.55 -17.96
N ASN A 96 -23.41 8.43 -18.65
CA ASN A 96 -24.64 8.10 -19.38
C ASN A 96 -25.35 6.85 -18.82
N ASN A 97 -24.61 5.98 -18.13
CA ASN A 97 -25.17 4.88 -17.36
C ASN A 97 -24.26 4.48 -16.20
N PHE A 98 -24.84 3.72 -15.28
CA PHE A 98 -24.11 2.96 -14.28
C PHE A 98 -24.75 1.58 -14.11
N CYS A 99 -23.92 0.65 -13.64
CA CYS A 99 -24.36 -0.61 -13.11
C CYS A 99 -23.66 -0.84 -11.76
N TYR A 100 -24.39 -1.38 -10.79
CA TYR A 100 -23.78 -1.94 -9.60
C TYR A 100 -24.39 -3.28 -9.21
N TYR A 101 -23.57 -4.12 -8.59
CA TYR A 101 -23.97 -5.38 -8.00
C TYR A 101 -23.47 -5.45 -6.56
N ILE A 102 -24.33 -5.90 -5.64
CA ILE A 102 -23.99 -6.04 -4.23
C ILE A 102 -23.83 -7.51 -3.93
N LYS A 103 -22.59 -7.93 -3.68
CA LYS A 103 -22.27 -9.29 -3.27
C LYS A 103 -22.39 -9.41 -1.75
N TYR A 104 -23.25 -10.33 -1.33
CA TYR A 104 -23.40 -10.72 0.09
C TYR A 104 -22.69 -12.05 0.36
N SER A 105 -21.87 -12.09 1.40
CA SER A 105 -21.07 -13.28 1.73
C SER A 105 -21.90 -14.47 2.20
N ASN A 106 -23.09 -14.24 2.74
CA ASN A 106 -23.91 -15.28 3.37
C ASN A 106 -25.08 -15.75 2.49
N GLY A 107 -25.11 -15.39 1.21
CA GLY A 107 -26.13 -15.82 0.27
C GLY A 107 -26.28 -14.87 -0.92
N ASP A 108 -27.46 -14.87 -1.52
CA ASP A 108 -27.87 -13.87 -2.51
C ASP A 108 -28.55 -12.69 -1.80
N TYR A 109 -28.46 -11.50 -2.36
CA TYR A 109 -29.07 -10.28 -1.82
C TYR A 109 -30.12 -9.71 -2.78
N LYS A 110 -29.68 -9.05 -3.85
CA LYS A 110 -30.53 -8.43 -4.88
C LYS A 110 -29.94 -8.67 -6.27
N PRO A 111 -30.74 -8.58 -7.35
CA PRO A 111 -30.20 -8.53 -8.70
C PRO A 111 -29.37 -7.25 -8.92
N PRO A 112 -28.49 -7.20 -9.94
CA PRO A 112 -27.79 -6.00 -10.36
C PRO A 112 -28.76 -4.84 -10.64
N VAL A 113 -28.33 -3.63 -10.30
CA VAL A 113 -29.09 -2.41 -10.53
C VAL A 113 -28.41 -1.63 -11.65
N GLU A 114 -29.19 -1.30 -12.68
CA GLU A 114 -28.75 -0.58 -13.86
C GLU A 114 -29.57 0.69 -14.04
N TYR A 115 -28.93 1.76 -14.47
CA TYR A 115 -29.59 3.01 -14.81
C TYR A 115 -28.95 3.64 -16.04
N SER A 116 -29.77 4.02 -17.02
CA SER A 116 -29.35 4.84 -18.16
C SER A 116 -30.35 5.97 -18.34
N GLY A 117 -29.87 7.22 -18.27
CA GLY A 117 -30.73 8.39 -18.27
C GLY A 117 -30.00 9.65 -17.83
N PRO A 118 -30.72 10.78 -17.65
CA PRO A 118 -30.13 12.01 -17.14
C PRO A 118 -29.71 11.88 -15.67
N ASN A 119 -28.78 12.72 -15.20
CA ASN A 119 -28.37 12.81 -13.78
C ASN A 119 -27.84 11.49 -13.17
N VAL A 120 -27.22 10.63 -13.98
CA VAL A 120 -26.63 9.32 -13.60
C VAL A 120 -25.86 9.36 -12.27
N ALA A 121 -25.01 10.36 -12.07
CA ALA A 121 -24.19 10.47 -10.85
C ALA A 121 -25.02 10.75 -9.58
N GLU A 122 -26.10 11.53 -9.69
CA GLU A 122 -27.01 11.81 -8.58
C GLU A 122 -27.88 10.59 -8.27
N GLU A 123 -28.39 9.94 -9.31
CA GLU A 123 -29.19 8.72 -9.18
C GLU A 123 -28.38 7.58 -8.56
N PHE A 124 -27.12 7.41 -8.97
CA PHE A 124 -26.22 6.44 -8.35
C PHE A 124 -26.10 6.67 -6.85
N LEU A 125 -25.88 7.91 -6.41
CA LEU A 125 -25.75 8.18 -4.97
C LEU A 125 -27.05 8.00 -4.20
N ARG A 126 -28.19 8.33 -4.82
CA ARG A 126 -29.51 8.03 -4.26
C ARG A 126 -29.65 6.53 -4.01
N CYS A 127 -29.37 5.71 -5.01
CA CYS A 127 -29.41 4.25 -4.89
C CYS A 127 -28.44 3.74 -3.82
N ILE A 128 -27.18 4.19 -3.81
CA ILE A 128 -26.19 3.75 -2.82
C ILE A 128 -26.59 4.14 -1.39
N TYR A 129 -27.24 5.30 -1.18
CA TYR A 129 -27.74 5.69 0.15
C TYR A 129 -28.93 4.82 0.60
N GLU A 130 -29.81 4.41 -0.33
CA GLU A 130 -30.90 3.48 -0.04
C GLU A 130 -30.36 2.08 0.33
N GLU A 131 -29.37 1.59 -0.42
CA GLU A 131 -28.71 0.32 -0.12
C GLU A 131 -27.93 0.38 1.21
N GLU A 132 -27.32 1.51 1.54
CA GLU A 132 -26.64 1.72 2.82
C GLU A 132 -27.62 1.58 4.00
N GLU A 133 -28.81 2.19 3.89
CA GLU A 133 -29.82 2.11 4.94
C GLU A 133 -30.32 0.67 5.15
N GLU A 134 -30.56 -0.06 4.06
CA GLU A 134 -30.94 -1.48 4.13
C GLU A 134 -29.83 -2.35 4.75
N ILE A 135 -28.59 -2.19 4.31
CA ILE A 135 -27.44 -2.92 4.85
C ILE A 135 -27.22 -2.58 6.32
N TYR A 136 -27.36 -1.30 6.70
CA TYR A 136 -27.29 -0.86 8.09
C TYR A 136 -28.35 -1.57 8.94
N ASN A 137 -29.59 -1.66 8.46
CA ASN A 137 -30.67 -2.38 9.16
C ASN A 137 -30.39 -3.87 9.31
N ILE A 138 -29.65 -4.48 8.37
CA ILE A 138 -29.18 -5.88 8.50
C ILE A 138 -28.08 -5.97 9.57
N TYR A 139 -27.11 -5.06 9.57
CA TYR A 139 -26.03 -5.03 10.56
C TYR A 139 -26.52 -4.74 11.98
N ASP A 140 -27.60 -3.96 12.12
CA ASP A 140 -28.18 -3.63 13.42
C ASP A 140 -28.95 -4.82 14.05
N LYS A 141 -29.43 -5.75 13.23
CA LYS A 141 -30.10 -6.98 13.65
C LYS A 141 -29.09 -8.08 14.01
N ILE A 142 -28.45 -7.93 15.17
CA ILE A 142 -27.55 -8.96 15.70
C ILE A 142 -28.36 -10.22 16.06
N LEU A 143 -28.14 -11.31 15.33
CA LEU A 143 -28.75 -12.60 15.61
C LEU A 143 -28.03 -13.31 16.75
N PRO A 144 -28.77 -13.93 17.70
CA PRO A 144 -28.16 -14.76 18.72
C PRO A 144 -27.54 -16.01 18.10
N MET A 145 -26.55 -16.57 18.78
CA MET A 145 -25.92 -17.82 18.37
C MET A 145 -26.96 -18.96 18.30
N GLN A 146 -26.93 -19.70 17.20
CA GLN A 146 -27.70 -20.93 17.01
C GLN A 146 -27.22 -22.01 17.99
N SER A 147 -28.10 -22.95 18.31
CA SER A 147 -27.73 -24.09 19.16
C SER A 147 -26.66 -24.95 18.48
N LEU A 148 -25.63 -25.32 19.25
CA LEU A 148 -24.53 -26.15 18.73
C LEU A 148 -25.03 -27.57 18.47
N ASN A 149 -24.74 -28.09 17.27
CA ASN A 149 -24.90 -29.50 16.97
C ASN A 149 -23.82 -30.35 17.67
N VAL A 150 -23.96 -31.69 17.65
CA VAL A 150 -23.05 -32.61 18.35
C VAL A 150 -21.58 -32.43 17.92
N ASN A 151 -21.33 -32.28 16.62
CA ASN A 151 -19.98 -32.09 16.08
C ASN A 151 -19.37 -30.75 16.53
N GLN A 152 -20.16 -29.68 16.51
CA GLN A 152 -19.73 -28.35 16.97
C GLN A 152 -19.48 -28.31 18.48
N ARG A 153 -20.30 -28.98 19.28
CA ARG A 153 -20.03 -29.13 20.73
C ARG A 153 -18.72 -29.87 20.97
N ASN A 154 -18.52 -31.00 20.29
CA ASN A 154 -17.29 -31.77 20.38
C ASN A 154 -16.07 -30.93 19.95
N HIS A 155 -16.20 -30.16 18.86
CA HIS A 155 -15.18 -29.23 18.40
C HIS A 155 -14.87 -28.18 19.48
N TYR A 156 -15.90 -27.51 20.02
CA TYR A 156 -15.72 -26.51 21.07
C TYR A 156 -15.01 -27.10 22.30
N TYR A 157 -15.46 -28.23 22.84
CA TYR A 157 -14.84 -28.82 24.03
C TYR A 157 -13.39 -29.24 23.80
N LYS A 158 -13.07 -29.83 22.64
CA LYS A 158 -11.72 -30.25 22.28
C LYS A 158 -10.78 -29.11 21.89
N SER A 159 -11.31 -27.95 21.48
CA SER A 159 -10.50 -26.80 21.06
C SER A 159 -9.68 -26.23 22.23
N ASP A 160 -8.38 -26.23 22.08
CA ASP A 160 -7.40 -25.61 23.00
C ASP A 160 -6.88 -24.26 22.48
N LYS A 161 -7.13 -23.93 21.21
CA LYS A 161 -6.76 -22.68 20.56
C LYS A 161 -7.94 -21.76 20.29
N CYS A 162 -7.66 -20.47 20.32
CA CYS A 162 -8.58 -19.42 19.92
C CYS A 162 -8.67 -19.35 18.39
N ASN A 163 -9.87 -19.42 17.84
CA ASN A 163 -10.14 -19.34 16.39
C ASN A 163 -9.74 -18.00 15.77
N ILE A 164 -9.65 -16.93 16.58
CA ILE A 164 -9.42 -15.56 16.10
C ILE A 164 -7.93 -15.20 16.14
N CYS A 165 -7.29 -15.36 17.30
CA CYS A 165 -5.89 -14.98 17.49
C CYS A 165 -4.91 -16.15 17.36
N GLU A 166 -5.42 -17.38 17.22
CA GLU A 166 -4.66 -18.62 16.98
C GLU A 166 -3.73 -19.05 18.13
N ARG A 167 -3.69 -18.31 19.23
CA ARG A 167 -3.01 -18.68 20.48
C ARG A 167 -3.80 -19.70 21.27
N PHE A 168 -3.11 -20.40 22.17
CA PHE A 168 -3.78 -21.26 23.13
C PHE A 168 -4.72 -20.43 24.03
N LEU A 169 -5.87 -21.00 24.38
CA LEU A 169 -6.87 -20.36 25.24
C LEU A 169 -6.34 -20.13 26.66
N THR A 170 -5.29 -20.87 27.05
CA THR A 170 -4.54 -20.70 28.29
C THR A 170 -3.49 -19.58 28.22
N GLU A 171 -3.10 -19.14 27.02
CA GLU A 171 -2.15 -18.05 26.82
C GLU A 171 -2.86 -16.69 26.76
N LEU A 172 -2.14 -15.64 27.14
CA LEU A 172 -2.63 -14.27 27.01
C LEU A 172 -2.91 -13.95 25.53
N PRO A 173 -4.11 -13.43 25.18
CA PRO A 173 -4.36 -12.97 23.83
C PRO A 173 -3.46 -11.77 23.49
N PRO A 174 -3.03 -11.60 22.22
CA PRO A 174 -2.05 -10.60 21.81
C PRO A 174 -2.39 -9.17 22.26
N ARG A 175 -3.66 -8.79 22.15
CA ARG A 175 -4.15 -7.46 22.54
C ARG A 175 -3.96 -7.19 24.05
N LEU A 176 -4.19 -8.20 24.88
CA LEU A 176 -4.06 -8.08 26.33
C LEU A 176 -2.58 -8.11 26.74
N GLU A 177 -1.78 -8.98 26.12
CA GLU A 177 -0.31 -8.99 26.30
C GLU A 177 0.31 -7.62 25.99
N LYS A 178 -0.05 -7.03 24.84
CA LYS A 178 0.41 -5.69 24.45
C LYS A 178 0.02 -4.64 25.48
N LYS A 179 -1.24 -4.67 25.96
CA LYS A 179 -1.74 -3.71 26.95
C LYS A 179 -0.95 -3.79 28.26
N PHE A 180 -0.72 -4.99 28.79
CA PHE A 180 0.13 -5.18 29.98
C PHE A 180 1.56 -4.71 29.75
N LYS A 181 2.15 -5.02 28.59
CA LYS A 181 3.51 -4.56 28.23
C LYS A 181 3.60 -3.04 28.23
N ILE A 182 2.65 -2.35 27.60
CA ILE A 182 2.62 -0.88 27.57
C ILE A 182 2.49 -0.32 28.98
N ILE A 183 1.56 -0.82 29.81
CA ILE A 183 1.38 -0.33 31.17
C ILE A 183 2.67 -0.48 31.99
N ASN A 184 3.30 -1.66 31.94
CA ASN A 184 4.56 -1.91 32.66
C ASN A 184 5.69 -0.98 32.19
N ASN A 185 5.86 -0.82 30.88
CA ASN A 185 6.86 0.08 30.31
C ASN A 185 6.59 1.55 30.71
N THR A 186 5.33 1.95 30.78
CA THR A 186 4.93 3.30 31.21
C THR A 186 5.28 3.54 32.68
N ILE A 187 5.03 2.54 33.56
CA ILE A 187 5.41 2.61 34.97
C ILE A 187 6.94 2.75 35.10
N GLU A 188 7.70 1.96 34.36
CA GLU A 188 9.17 2.04 34.35
C GLU A 188 9.67 3.41 33.84
N TYR A 189 9.06 3.94 32.79
CA TYR A 189 9.36 5.26 32.27
C TYR A 189 9.16 6.36 33.33
N TYR A 190 8.02 6.38 34.03
CA TYR A 190 7.77 7.40 35.06
C TYR A 190 8.60 7.20 36.33
N LYS A 191 8.97 5.95 36.68
CA LYS A 191 9.98 5.67 37.72
C LYS A 191 11.31 6.34 37.40
N ASN A 192 11.78 6.21 36.17
CA ASN A 192 13.05 6.82 35.74
C ASN A 192 13.00 8.35 35.68
N ASN A 193 11.80 8.95 35.64
CA ASN A 193 11.59 10.40 35.62
C ASN A 193 11.11 10.98 36.97
N ASN A 194 11.07 10.18 38.04
CA ASN A 194 10.62 10.57 39.39
C ASN A 194 9.19 11.17 39.44
N ASP A 195 8.27 10.68 38.61
CA ASP A 195 6.87 11.13 38.58
C ASP A 195 5.96 10.17 39.37
N THR A 196 5.82 10.43 40.67
CA THR A 196 5.08 9.56 41.61
C THR A 196 3.58 9.48 41.31
N GLU A 197 2.96 10.58 40.86
CA GLU A 197 1.53 10.64 40.56
C GLU A 197 1.18 9.69 39.40
N ASN A 198 1.95 9.75 38.30
CA ASN A 198 1.72 8.85 37.17
C ASN A 198 2.05 7.39 37.51
N ILE A 199 3.05 7.12 38.35
CA ILE A 199 3.35 5.75 38.80
C ILE A 199 2.14 5.12 39.51
N GLU A 200 1.54 5.82 40.46
CA GLU A 200 0.37 5.31 41.21
C GLU A 200 -0.83 5.10 40.28
N LYS A 201 -1.09 6.06 39.39
CA LYS A 201 -2.15 5.96 38.39
C LYS A 201 -2.01 4.72 37.51
N PHE A 202 -0.83 4.46 36.96
CA PHE A 202 -0.62 3.31 36.07
C PHE A 202 -0.53 1.98 36.83
N LYS A 203 -0.13 1.97 38.11
CA LYS A 203 -0.28 0.79 38.98
C LYS A 203 -1.75 0.45 39.21
N GLY A 204 -2.60 1.44 39.50
CA GLY A 204 -4.05 1.22 39.62
C GLY A 204 -4.66 0.65 38.35
N LEU A 205 -4.27 1.17 37.18
CA LEU A 205 -4.68 0.61 35.88
C LEU A 205 -4.18 -0.85 35.68
N PHE A 206 -2.97 -1.17 36.11
CA PHE A 206 -2.44 -2.54 36.04
C PHE A 206 -3.26 -3.51 36.91
N GLU A 207 -3.63 -3.08 38.11
CA GLU A 207 -4.47 -3.86 39.04
C GLU A 207 -5.87 -4.10 38.45
N GLU A 208 -6.51 -3.07 37.89
CA GLU A 208 -7.81 -3.18 37.22
C GLU A 208 -7.77 -4.18 36.05
N GLU A 209 -6.75 -4.10 35.19
CA GLU A 209 -6.58 -5.04 34.07
C GLU A 209 -6.30 -6.47 34.56
N THR A 210 -5.60 -6.62 35.68
CA THR A 210 -5.32 -7.92 36.29
C THR A 210 -6.60 -8.55 36.85
N GLN A 211 -7.48 -7.76 37.47
CA GLN A 211 -8.80 -8.24 37.92
C GLN A 211 -9.66 -8.70 36.74
N ASN A 212 -9.64 -7.96 35.63
CA ASN A 212 -10.39 -8.28 34.42
C ASN A 212 -9.77 -9.42 33.58
N LYS A 213 -8.55 -9.87 33.89
CA LYS A 213 -7.82 -10.89 33.12
C LYS A 213 -8.63 -12.19 32.95
N ASN A 214 -9.20 -12.70 34.03
CA ASN A 214 -9.96 -13.96 33.98
C ASN A 214 -11.21 -13.85 33.11
N ILE A 215 -11.90 -12.71 33.14
CA ILE A 215 -13.07 -12.42 32.31
C ILE A 215 -12.67 -12.38 30.84
N ASN A 216 -11.56 -11.71 30.53
CA ASN A 216 -11.03 -11.56 29.17
C ASN A 216 -10.50 -12.87 28.57
N MET A 217 -9.92 -13.74 29.40
CA MET A 217 -9.35 -15.03 28.99
C MET A 217 -10.38 -16.16 28.91
N ARG A 218 -11.57 -16.00 29.50
CA ARG A 218 -12.62 -17.03 29.50
C ARG A 218 -12.88 -17.55 28.08
N LYS A 219 -12.88 -18.87 27.94
CA LYS A 219 -13.27 -19.56 26.70
C LYS A 219 -14.75 -19.33 26.40
N VAL A 220 -15.06 -18.86 25.20
CA VAL A 220 -16.43 -18.60 24.72
C VAL A 220 -16.62 -19.16 23.31
N CYS A 221 -17.88 -19.30 22.90
CA CYS A 221 -18.24 -19.64 21.53
C CYS A 221 -18.31 -18.38 20.66
N ASP A 222 -17.43 -18.30 19.67
CA ASP A 222 -17.49 -17.30 18.60
C ASP A 222 -18.53 -17.71 17.55
N HIS A 223 -19.27 -16.74 17.03
CA HIS A 223 -20.31 -16.94 16.04
C HIS A 223 -20.47 -15.75 15.11
N ASP A 224 -21.10 -15.98 13.96
CA ASP A 224 -21.48 -14.94 13.04
C ASP A 224 -22.71 -14.17 13.56
N HIS A 225 -22.57 -12.86 13.77
CA HIS A 225 -23.66 -12.00 14.25
C HIS A 225 -24.79 -11.79 13.22
N LEU A 226 -24.57 -12.09 11.93
CA LEU A 226 -25.58 -11.96 10.88
C LEU A 226 -26.34 -13.26 10.62
N THR A 227 -25.74 -14.41 10.92
CA THR A 227 -26.36 -15.72 10.65
C THR A 227 -26.60 -16.56 11.91
N GLY A 228 -26.02 -16.18 13.05
CA GLY A 228 -25.99 -16.95 14.29
C GLY A 228 -25.11 -18.20 14.24
N LYS A 229 -24.35 -18.44 13.15
CA LYS A 229 -23.62 -19.71 12.95
C LYS A 229 -22.34 -19.73 13.77
N TYR A 230 -22.11 -20.83 14.49
CA TYR A 230 -20.88 -21.06 15.25
C TYR A 230 -19.64 -21.09 14.34
N ARG A 231 -18.59 -20.38 14.75
CA ARG A 231 -17.31 -20.28 14.04
C ARG A 231 -16.18 -21.03 14.75
N GLY A 232 -16.10 -20.94 16.08
CA GLY A 232 -15.02 -21.58 16.83
C GLY A 232 -14.99 -21.23 18.32
N ALA A 233 -14.04 -21.82 19.04
CA ALA A 233 -13.74 -21.40 20.41
C ALA A 233 -12.85 -20.15 20.39
N ALA A 234 -13.07 -19.18 21.28
CA ALA A 234 -12.28 -17.96 21.35
C ALA A 234 -12.05 -17.49 22.79
N HIS A 235 -11.05 -16.64 23.00
CA HIS A 235 -10.98 -15.81 24.21
C HIS A 235 -12.15 -14.81 24.18
N SER A 236 -12.75 -14.56 25.34
CA SER A 236 -13.83 -13.59 25.52
C SER A 236 -13.49 -12.22 24.93
N ILE A 237 -12.28 -11.70 25.20
CA ILE A 237 -11.85 -10.40 24.66
C ILE A 237 -11.66 -10.41 23.14
N CYS A 238 -11.14 -11.50 22.57
CA CYS A 238 -10.99 -11.63 21.12
C CYS A 238 -12.36 -11.60 20.46
N ASN A 239 -13.30 -12.40 20.96
CA ASN A 239 -14.68 -12.46 20.48
C ASN A 239 -15.38 -11.10 20.52
N LEU A 240 -15.29 -10.38 21.65
CA LEU A 240 -15.90 -9.05 21.80
C LEU A 240 -15.38 -8.02 20.78
N THR A 241 -14.13 -8.17 20.34
CA THR A 241 -13.50 -7.27 19.38
C THR A 241 -13.64 -7.73 17.93
N TYR A 242 -14.14 -8.94 17.71
CA TYR A 242 -14.32 -9.55 16.39
C TYR A 242 -15.70 -9.20 15.84
N GLN A 243 -15.81 -7.97 15.33
CA GLN A 243 -17.07 -7.34 14.93
C GLN A 243 -17.07 -7.00 13.45
N ASN A 244 -18.24 -7.05 12.82
CA ASN A 244 -18.43 -6.59 11.45
C ASN A 244 -17.97 -5.13 11.29
N PRO A 245 -17.41 -4.78 10.12
CA PRO A 245 -16.95 -3.42 9.88
C PRO A 245 -18.13 -2.44 9.88
N LYS A 246 -17.87 -1.19 10.30
CA LYS A 246 -18.81 -0.07 10.19
C LYS A 246 -18.69 0.66 8.85
N PHE A 247 -18.25 -0.05 7.82
CA PHE A 247 -18.06 0.51 6.50
C PHE A 247 -18.52 -0.49 5.44
N ILE A 248 -18.99 0.03 4.32
CA ILE A 248 -19.37 -0.73 3.12
C ILE A 248 -18.36 -0.37 2.04
N PRO A 249 -17.55 -1.33 1.56
CA PRO A 249 -16.65 -1.11 0.44
C PRO A 249 -17.43 -1.02 -0.87
N ILE A 250 -17.16 0.05 -1.64
CA ILE A 250 -17.64 0.25 -3.01
C ILE A 250 -16.42 0.16 -3.93
N VAL A 251 -16.34 -0.89 -4.73
CA VAL A 251 -15.20 -1.22 -5.57
C VAL A 251 -15.49 -0.81 -7.01
N CYS A 252 -14.64 0.02 -7.56
CA CYS A 252 -14.63 0.37 -8.99
C CYS A 252 -13.24 0.08 -9.55
N HIS A 253 -13.15 -0.30 -10.83
CA HIS A 253 -11.87 -0.57 -11.46
C HIS A 253 -11.29 0.70 -12.07
N ASN A 254 -10.11 1.14 -11.62
CA ASN A 254 -9.49 2.40 -12.03
C ASN A 254 -10.23 3.67 -11.55
N LEU A 255 -10.87 3.58 -10.39
CA LEU A 255 -11.58 4.68 -9.71
C LEU A 255 -10.73 5.97 -9.67
N SER A 256 -9.46 5.88 -9.27
CA SER A 256 -8.57 7.05 -9.12
C SER A 256 -8.26 7.75 -10.44
N GLY A 257 -8.43 7.07 -11.57
CA GLY A 257 -8.08 7.57 -12.89
C GLY A 257 -9.27 8.14 -13.67
N TYR A 258 -10.48 7.65 -13.41
CA TYR A 258 -11.65 7.93 -14.23
C TYR A 258 -12.90 8.23 -13.38
N ASP A 259 -13.47 7.21 -12.72
CA ASP A 259 -14.83 7.26 -12.16
C ASP A 259 -15.00 8.28 -11.04
N ALA A 260 -13.96 8.50 -10.22
CA ALA A 260 -14.05 9.43 -9.10
C ALA A 260 -14.48 10.83 -9.55
N HIS A 261 -14.04 11.29 -10.72
CA HIS A 261 -14.38 12.62 -11.23
C HIS A 261 -15.84 12.77 -11.65
N LEU A 262 -16.52 11.65 -11.93
CA LEU A 262 -17.87 11.61 -12.46
C LEU A 262 -18.92 11.98 -11.40
N PHE A 263 -18.73 11.54 -10.16
CA PHE A 263 -19.73 11.71 -9.09
C PHE A 263 -19.20 12.39 -7.82
N ILE A 264 -17.90 12.65 -7.67
CA ILE A 264 -17.38 13.31 -6.45
C ILE A 264 -17.96 14.73 -6.26
N LYS A 265 -18.37 15.39 -7.33
CA LYS A 265 -19.03 16.71 -7.28
C LYS A 265 -20.37 16.64 -6.57
N GLU A 266 -21.08 15.53 -6.73
CA GLU A 266 -22.39 15.28 -6.12
C GLU A 266 -22.28 15.10 -4.60
N PHE A 267 -21.10 14.69 -4.08
CA PHE A 267 -20.87 14.59 -2.64
C PHE A 267 -20.94 15.95 -1.94
N GLY A 268 -20.82 17.04 -2.71
CA GLY A 268 -20.97 18.41 -2.23
C GLY A 268 -22.41 18.82 -1.95
N LYS A 269 -23.41 18.10 -2.46
CA LYS A 269 -24.83 18.46 -2.29
C LYS A 269 -25.32 18.31 -0.85
N ASP A 270 -24.72 17.42 -0.08
CA ASP A 270 -25.04 17.23 1.33
C ASP A 270 -23.91 17.70 2.27
N LYS A 271 -24.23 17.89 3.55
CA LYS A 271 -23.30 18.40 4.58
C LYS A 271 -22.50 17.31 5.30
N ASN A 272 -22.68 16.05 4.92
CA ASN A 272 -22.03 14.91 5.56
C ASN A 272 -20.52 14.92 5.30
N GLN A 273 -19.77 14.47 6.29
CA GLN A 273 -18.32 14.50 6.26
C GLN A 273 -17.77 13.61 5.13
N ILE A 274 -16.82 14.16 4.37
CA ILE A 274 -16.04 13.44 3.38
C ILE A 274 -14.64 13.19 3.96
N LYS A 275 -14.21 11.92 3.97
CA LYS A 275 -12.83 11.53 4.27
C LYS A 275 -12.09 11.34 2.95
N LEU A 276 -10.84 11.81 2.89
CA LEU A 276 -10.04 11.77 1.68
C LEU A 276 -8.66 11.21 2.01
N ILE A 277 -8.17 10.31 1.16
CA ILE A 277 -6.78 9.86 1.13
C ILE A 277 -6.17 10.35 -0.19
N PRO A 278 -5.63 11.58 -0.21
CA PRO A 278 -5.15 12.19 -1.45
C PRO A 278 -3.78 11.65 -1.87
N ASN A 279 -3.58 11.48 -3.18
CA ASN A 279 -2.24 11.41 -3.76
C ASN A 279 -1.81 12.81 -4.23
N ASN A 280 -2.68 13.49 -4.97
CA ASN A 280 -2.57 14.90 -5.32
C ASN A 280 -3.98 15.53 -5.37
N GLU A 281 -4.10 16.72 -5.95
CA GLU A 281 -5.36 17.47 -6.03
C GLU A 281 -6.42 16.83 -6.93
N GLU A 282 -6.00 16.03 -7.92
CA GLU A 282 -6.88 15.41 -8.90
C GLU A 282 -7.07 13.91 -8.66
N LYS A 283 -6.00 13.23 -8.21
CA LYS A 283 -5.98 11.78 -7.98
C LYS A 283 -6.02 11.48 -6.49
N TYR A 284 -7.06 10.75 -6.10
CA TYR A 284 -7.25 10.27 -4.73
C TYR A 284 -7.02 8.77 -4.65
N ILE A 285 -6.29 8.30 -3.65
CA ILE A 285 -6.10 6.85 -3.39
C ILE A 285 -7.45 6.22 -3.01
N SER A 286 -8.22 6.94 -2.19
CA SER A 286 -9.57 6.57 -1.78
C SER A 286 -10.25 7.79 -1.19
N PHE A 287 -11.58 7.78 -1.21
CA PHE A 287 -12.42 8.72 -0.50
C PHE A 287 -13.60 7.96 0.12
N SER A 288 -14.14 8.52 1.20
CA SER A 288 -15.27 7.93 1.89
C SER A 288 -16.31 8.98 2.25
N LYS A 289 -17.58 8.60 2.18
CA LYS A 289 -18.70 9.40 2.70
C LYS A 289 -19.13 8.83 4.06
N MET A 290 -19.25 9.70 5.06
CA MET A 290 -19.71 9.30 6.40
C MET A 290 -21.21 9.55 6.55
N ILE A 291 -22.01 8.49 6.70
CA ILE A 291 -23.47 8.57 6.85
C ILE A 291 -23.84 8.46 8.33
N PRO A 292 -24.44 9.50 8.94
CA PRO A 292 -24.83 9.48 10.35
C PRO A 292 -26.20 8.82 10.56
N HIS A 293 -26.27 7.92 11.54
CA HIS A 293 -27.46 7.20 11.98
C HIS A 293 -27.77 7.52 13.44
N GLY A 294 -28.93 8.12 13.71
CA GLY A 294 -29.37 8.42 15.07
C GLY A 294 -30.00 7.21 15.76
N LYS A 295 -29.45 6.77 16.90
CA LYS A 295 -29.98 5.62 17.64
C LYS A 295 -30.00 5.86 19.15
N PHE A 296 -31.05 5.43 19.83
CA PHE A 296 -31.09 5.36 21.29
C PHE A 296 -30.43 4.05 21.77
N ILE A 297 -29.36 4.16 22.55
CA ILE A 297 -28.65 3.02 23.15
C ILE A 297 -28.63 3.23 24.66
N ASN A 298 -29.20 2.29 25.42
CA ASN A 298 -29.30 2.36 26.89
C ASN A 298 -29.93 3.68 27.39
N GLY A 299 -30.98 4.15 26.72
CA GLY A 299 -31.68 5.40 27.07
C GLY A 299 -30.94 6.69 26.64
N GLN A 300 -29.76 6.60 26.04
CA GLN A 300 -29.01 7.76 25.53
C GLN A 300 -29.05 7.83 24.01
N TYR A 301 -29.34 9.01 23.45
CA TYR A 301 -29.23 9.24 22.02
C TYR A 301 -27.76 9.27 21.60
N LYS A 302 -27.38 8.38 20.68
CA LYS A 302 -26.03 8.26 20.10
C LYS A 302 -26.13 8.32 18.59
N ILE A 303 -25.23 9.07 17.97
CA ILE A 303 -25.09 9.08 16.51
C ILE A 303 -24.01 8.05 16.15
N LEU A 304 -24.44 6.97 15.52
CA LEU A 304 -23.55 6.02 14.85
C LEU A 304 -23.24 6.54 13.46
N THR A 305 -22.13 6.11 12.86
CA THR A 305 -21.78 6.49 11.49
C THR A 305 -21.37 5.26 10.72
N THR A 306 -21.94 5.10 9.53
CA THR A 306 -21.48 4.15 8.51
C THR A 306 -20.55 4.88 7.55
N GLU A 307 -19.48 4.22 7.13
CA GLU A 307 -18.57 4.74 6.11
C GLU A 307 -18.81 4.06 4.77
N LEU A 308 -19.25 4.79 3.75
CA LEU A 308 -19.23 4.34 2.36
C LEU A 308 -17.82 4.56 1.82
N ARG A 309 -17.05 3.48 1.66
CA ARG A 309 -15.62 3.54 1.34
C ARG A 309 -15.39 3.16 -0.10
N PHE A 310 -14.94 4.10 -0.92
CA PHE A 310 -14.63 3.83 -2.32
C PHE A 310 -13.22 3.27 -2.47
N ILE A 311 -13.11 2.14 -3.14
CA ILE A 311 -11.90 1.34 -3.31
C ILE A 311 -11.61 1.18 -4.80
N ASP A 312 -10.37 1.43 -5.18
CA ASP A 312 -9.88 1.19 -6.54
C ASP A 312 -9.28 -0.22 -6.64
N SER A 313 -9.94 -1.12 -7.37
CA SER A 313 -9.43 -2.50 -7.54
C SER A 313 -8.09 -2.55 -8.27
N LEU A 314 -7.75 -1.55 -9.10
CA LEU A 314 -6.47 -1.46 -9.79
C LEU A 314 -5.28 -1.26 -8.83
N LYS A 315 -5.54 -0.72 -7.62
CA LYS A 315 -4.53 -0.61 -6.54
C LYS A 315 -4.25 -1.93 -5.85
N PHE A 316 -5.09 -2.93 -6.09
CA PHE A 316 -4.90 -4.31 -5.63
C PHE A 316 -4.31 -5.18 -6.75
N LEU A 317 -4.95 -5.11 -7.92
CA LEU A 317 -4.68 -5.93 -9.09
C LEU A 317 -4.29 -5.01 -10.26
N PRO A 318 -3.00 -4.68 -10.45
CA PRO A 318 -2.54 -3.67 -11.40
C PRO A 318 -2.52 -4.19 -12.84
N SER A 319 -3.69 -4.57 -13.36
CA SER A 319 -3.90 -5.11 -14.69
C SER A 319 -5.31 -4.73 -15.17
N SER A 320 -5.51 -4.63 -16.49
CA SER A 320 -6.83 -4.39 -17.07
C SER A 320 -7.82 -5.51 -16.73
N LEU A 321 -9.10 -5.16 -16.61
CA LEU A 321 -10.20 -6.10 -16.40
C LEU A 321 -10.18 -7.29 -17.36
N ASP A 322 -9.96 -7.05 -18.66
CA ASP A 322 -9.90 -8.12 -19.67
C ASP A 322 -8.82 -9.18 -19.36
N LYS A 323 -7.58 -8.73 -19.16
CA LYS A 323 -6.48 -9.60 -18.76
C LYS A 323 -6.76 -10.34 -17.43
N LEU A 324 -7.47 -9.72 -16.48
CA LEU A 324 -7.85 -10.38 -15.23
C LEU A 324 -8.92 -11.47 -15.45
N ALA A 325 -9.95 -11.18 -16.25
CA ALA A 325 -11.00 -12.13 -16.60
C ALA A 325 -10.44 -13.34 -17.36
N ASN A 326 -9.54 -13.12 -18.32
CA ASN A 326 -8.89 -14.18 -19.10
C ASN A 326 -8.02 -15.14 -18.25
N ASN A 327 -7.66 -14.76 -17.03
CA ASN A 327 -6.93 -15.63 -16.10
C ASN A 327 -7.83 -16.54 -15.26
N LEU A 328 -9.14 -16.27 -15.23
CA LEU A 328 -10.11 -17.09 -14.51
C LEU A 328 -10.51 -18.32 -15.32
N LYS A 329 -10.75 -19.43 -14.62
CA LYS A 329 -11.32 -20.65 -15.19
C LYS A 329 -12.84 -20.56 -15.20
N LYS A 330 -13.49 -21.32 -16.09
CA LYS A 330 -14.96 -21.32 -16.25
C LYS A 330 -15.76 -21.49 -14.94
N TYR A 331 -15.29 -22.32 -14.00
CA TYR A 331 -15.96 -22.52 -12.70
C TYR A 331 -15.83 -21.35 -11.72
N GLN A 332 -14.93 -20.41 -11.98
CA GLN A 332 -14.66 -19.24 -11.15
C GLN A 332 -15.61 -18.07 -11.46
N PHE A 333 -16.35 -18.13 -12.57
CA PHE A 333 -17.38 -17.18 -12.97
C PHE A 333 -18.73 -17.52 -12.31
N LYS A 334 -18.78 -17.41 -10.97
CA LYS A 334 -19.94 -17.83 -10.18
C LYS A 334 -21.06 -16.82 -10.27
N GLU A 335 -20.74 -15.54 -10.12
CA GLU A 335 -21.72 -14.45 -10.12
C GLU A 335 -22.20 -14.17 -11.53
N LEU A 336 -21.30 -14.15 -12.52
CA LEU A 336 -21.65 -14.06 -13.94
C LEU A 336 -22.61 -15.19 -14.36
N GLY A 337 -22.33 -16.43 -13.94
CA GLY A 337 -23.15 -17.61 -14.27
C GLY A 337 -24.52 -17.66 -13.58
N LYS A 338 -24.84 -16.75 -12.66
CA LYS A 338 -26.19 -16.61 -12.08
C LYS A 338 -27.13 -15.83 -13.01
N PHE A 339 -26.58 -14.84 -13.71
CA PHE A 339 -27.37 -13.92 -14.54
C PHE A 339 -27.30 -14.26 -16.03
N ILE A 340 -26.24 -14.96 -16.46
CA ILE A 340 -26.05 -15.36 -17.85
C ILE A 340 -26.32 -16.88 -18.03
N PRO A 341 -27.15 -17.28 -19.00
CA PRO A 341 -27.37 -18.70 -19.31
C PRO A 341 -26.08 -19.46 -19.60
N LYS A 342 -26.01 -20.71 -19.16
CA LYS A 342 -24.79 -21.54 -19.27
C LYS A 342 -24.33 -21.77 -20.71
N GLU A 343 -25.26 -21.87 -21.66
CA GLU A 343 -24.92 -22.00 -23.08
C GLU A 343 -24.29 -20.74 -23.69
N HIS A 344 -24.44 -19.58 -23.05
CA HIS A 344 -23.95 -18.28 -23.55
C HIS A 344 -22.77 -17.73 -22.76
N LEU A 345 -22.39 -18.38 -21.65
CA LEU A 345 -21.34 -17.91 -20.76
C LEU A 345 -20.00 -17.70 -21.49
N ASP A 346 -19.65 -18.57 -22.44
CA ASP A 346 -18.39 -18.48 -23.19
C ASP A 346 -18.30 -17.22 -24.08
N LEU A 347 -19.43 -16.56 -24.36
CA LEU A 347 -19.46 -15.30 -25.12
C LEU A 347 -19.00 -14.10 -24.27
N VAL A 348 -19.14 -14.19 -22.94
CA VAL A 348 -19.05 -13.07 -22.00
C VAL A 348 -18.03 -13.27 -20.87
N THR A 349 -17.20 -14.32 -20.93
CA THR A 349 -16.09 -14.58 -19.98
C THR A 349 -14.86 -13.70 -20.20
N ARG A 350 -14.94 -12.77 -21.16
CA ARG A 350 -13.93 -11.77 -21.48
C ARG A 350 -14.58 -10.41 -21.62
N LYS A 351 -13.78 -9.36 -21.57
CA LYS A 351 -14.27 -8.00 -21.77
C LYS A 351 -14.86 -7.87 -23.17
N LEU A 352 -16.03 -7.26 -23.29
CA LEU A 352 -16.71 -7.09 -24.57
C LEU A 352 -16.04 -5.97 -25.39
N ALA A 353 -16.14 -6.04 -26.71
CA ALA A 353 -15.73 -4.92 -27.56
C ALA A 353 -16.81 -3.82 -27.50
N TYR A 354 -16.39 -2.58 -27.25
CA TYR A 354 -17.29 -1.44 -27.12
C TYR A 354 -16.80 -0.23 -27.94
N PRO A 355 -17.67 0.45 -28.70
CA PRO A 355 -17.26 1.52 -29.60
C PRO A 355 -17.25 2.89 -28.89
N TYR A 356 -16.34 3.07 -27.93
CA TYR A 356 -16.29 4.27 -27.05
C TYR A 356 -16.33 5.61 -27.80
N GLU A 357 -15.55 5.76 -28.87
CA GLU A 357 -15.49 7.01 -29.64
C GLU A 357 -16.73 7.21 -30.52
N TYR A 358 -17.39 6.13 -30.89
CA TYR A 358 -18.64 6.22 -31.63
C TYR A 358 -19.75 6.75 -30.72
N MET A 359 -19.80 6.33 -29.45
CA MET A 359 -20.87 6.65 -28.50
C MET A 359 -20.71 8.07 -27.91
N ASP A 360 -20.69 9.10 -28.78
CA ASP A 360 -20.43 10.51 -28.45
C ASP A 360 -21.69 11.39 -28.26
N CYS A 361 -22.90 10.86 -28.53
CA CYS A 361 -24.16 11.57 -28.38
C CYS A 361 -25.34 10.64 -28.01
N GLU A 362 -26.42 11.23 -27.48
CA GLU A 362 -27.60 10.50 -26.97
C GLU A 362 -28.36 9.77 -28.08
N GLU A 363 -28.40 10.36 -29.28
CA GLU A 363 -29.16 9.81 -30.41
C GLU A 363 -28.64 8.43 -30.84
N LYS A 364 -27.32 8.22 -30.76
CA LYS A 364 -26.67 6.96 -31.14
C LYS A 364 -27.11 5.79 -30.28
N PHE A 365 -27.44 6.00 -29.02
CA PHE A 365 -27.96 4.94 -28.15
C PHE A 365 -29.29 4.35 -28.66
N ASN A 366 -30.03 5.07 -29.49
CA ASN A 366 -31.29 4.60 -30.07
C ASN A 366 -31.11 3.87 -31.41
N GLU A 367 -29.89 3.78 -31.95
CA GLU A 367 -29.62 3.03 -33.18
C GLU A 367 -29.85 1.53 -32.97
N THR A 368 -30.47 0.90 -33.96
CA THR A 368 -30.97 -0.49 -33.89
C THR A 368 -30.00 -1.52 -34.49
N CYS A 369 -28.77 -1.13 -34.76
CA CYS A 369 -27.74 -2.02 -35.30
C CYS A 369 -26.36 -1.70 -34.71
N LEU A 370 -25.46 -2.68 -34.72
CA LEU A 370 -24.06 -2.45 -34.36
C LEU A 370 -23.36 -1.59 -35.43
N PRO A 371 -22.54 -0.60 -35.01
CA PRO A 371 -21.75 0.17 -35.95
C PRO A 371 -20.69 -0.71 -36.63
N PRO A 372 -20.16 -0.28 -37.78
CA PRO A 372 -19.15 -1.06 -38.50
C PRO A 372 -17.82 -1.10 -37.71
N ILE A 373 -16.98 -2.11 -37.98
CA ILE A 373 -15.78 -2.41 -37.17
C ILE A 373 -14.81 -1.23 -37.05
N GLU A 374 -14.75 -0.35 -38.04
CA GLU A 374 -13.89 0.84 -38.04
C GLU A 374 -14.28 1.87 -36.96
N LYS A 375 -15.51 1.78 -36.44
CA LYS A 375 -16.01 2.64 -35.35
C LYS A 375 -15.69 2.10 -33.96
N PHE A 376 -15.07 0.93 -33.86
CA PHE A 376 -14.57 0.35 -32.61
C PHE A 376 -13.11 0.74 -32.32
N TYR A 377 -12.57 1.72 -33.05
CA TYR A 377 -11.26 2.28 -32.79
C TYR A 377 -11.17 2.89 -31.38
N SER A 378 -10.04 2.70 -30.72
CA SER A 378 -9.75 3.29 -29.41
C SER A 378 -8.45 4.10 -29.45
N SER A 379 -8.55 5.42 -29.38
CA SER A 379 -7.42 6.35 -29.23
C SER A 379 -6.62 6.13 -27.94
N LEU A 380 -7.22 5.54 -26.91
CA LEU A 380 -6.52 5.18 -25.67
C LEU A 380 -5.48 4.07 -25.88
N THR A 381 -5.76 3.14 -26.80
CA THR A 381 -4.88 2.00 -27.09
C THR A 381 -4.20 2.08 -28.45
N ASP A 382 -4.56 3.09 -29.25
CA ASP A 382 -4.13 3.32 -30.64
C ASP A 382 -4.37 2.09 -31.53
N LYS A 383 -5.49 1.39 -31.29
CA LYS A 383 -5.81 0.10 -31.91
C LYS A 383 -7.31 -0.01 -32.22
N ASN A 384 -7.61 -0.73 -33.30
CA ASN A 384 -8.94 -1.28 -33.57
C ASN A 384 -9.12 -2.62 -32.86
N VAL A 385 -10.37 -2.97 -32.58
CA VAL A 385 -10.73 -4.33 -32.15
C VAL A 385 -10.43 -5.35 -33.24
N THR A 386 -10.17 -6.58 -32.84
CA THR A 386 -9.94 -7.69 -33.77
C THR A 386 -11.24 -8.12 -34.45
N ILE A 387 -11.11 -8.74 -35.62
CA ILE A 387 -12.27 -9.31 -36.36
C ILE A 387 -13.01 -10.35 -35.51
N GLU A 388 -12.29 -11.09 -34.67
CA GLU A 388 -12.89 -12.10 -33.79
C GLU A 388 -13.71 -11.48 -32.65
N GLU A 389 -13.21 -10.40 -32.03
CA GLU A 389 -13.96 -9.65 -31.02
C GLU A 389 -15.21 -9.00 -31.61
N TYR A 390 -15.11 -8.41 -32.80
CA TYR A 390 -16.27 -7.82 -33.48
C TYR A 390 -17.32 -8.89 -33.84
N LYS A 391 -16.90 -10.05 -34.37
CA LYS A 391 -17.81 -11.19 -34.61
C LYS A 391 -18.46 -11.69 -33.32
N ASN A 392 -17.75 -11.64 -32.19
CA ASN A 392 -18.33 -11.98 -30.90
C ASN A 392 -19.43 -10.99 -30.51
N SER A 393 -19.20 -9.68 -30.69
CA SER A 393 -20.24 -8.66 -30.45
C SER A 393 -21.47 -8.85 -31.34
N GLN A 394 -21.29 -9.21 -32.61
CA GLN A 394 -22.41 -9.56 -33.50
C GLN A 394 -23.22 -10.74 -32.99
N LYS A 395 -22.55 -11.82 -32.55
CA LYS A 395 -23.23 -12.98 -31.94
C LYS A 395 -23.96 -12.61 -30.66
N ILE A 396 -23.36 -11.78 -29.80
CA ILE A 396 -24.00 -11.30 -28.58
C ILE A 396 -25.26 -10.51 -28.91
N TRP A 397 -25.20 -9.61 -29.90
CA TRP A 397 -26.35 -8.85 -30.36
C TRP A 397 -27.53 -9.76 -30.76
N GLU A 398 -27.24 -10.81 -31.52
CA GLU A 398 -28.25 -11.78 -31.95
C GLU A 398 -28.78 -12.65 -30.79
N VAL A 399 -27.87 -13.25 -30.01
CA VAL A 399 -28.20 -14.22 -28.95
C VAL A 399 -28.97 -13.57 -27.81
N PHE A 400 -28.59 -12.36 -27.41
CA PHE A 400 -29.26 -11.63 -26.34
C PHE A 400 -30.45 -10.78 -26.86
N ASN A 401 -30.79 -10.90 -28.15
CA ASN A 401 -31.90 -10.22 -28.80
C ASN A 401 -31.90 -8.69 -28.54
N ILE A 402 -30.72 -8.08 -28.72
CA ILE A 402 -30.47 -6.67 -28.43
C ILE A 402 -31.16 -5.81 -29.49
N LYS A 403 -31.95 -4.84 -29.06
CA LYS A 403 -32.76 -4.01 -29.96
C LYS A 403 -32.07 -2.72 -30.38
N ASN A 404 -31.22 -2.18 -29.52
CA ASN A 404 -30.53 -0.91 -29.76
C ASN A 404 -29.21 -0.81 -28.97
N LEU A 405 -28.42 0.22 -29.28
CA LEU A 405 -27.12 0.44 -28.64
C LEU A 405 -27.23 0.78 -27.14
N ARG A 406 -28.38 1.25 -26.64
CA ARG A 406 -28.62 1.41 -25.20
C ARG A 406 -28.65 0.08 -24.49
N GLU A 407 -29.45 -0.87 -24.98
CA GLU A 407 -29.49 -2.23 -24.43
C GLU A 407 -28.12 -2.92 -24.53
N PHE A 408 -27.39 -2.71 -25.63
CA PHE A 408 -26.01 -3.19 -25.76
C PHE A 408 -25.08 -2.61 -24.70
N THR A 409 -25.20 -1.31 -24.42
CA THR A 409 -24.37 -0.65 -23.41
C THR A 409 -24.71 -1.09 -21.99
N SER A 410 -26.00 -1.24 -21.68
CA SER A 410 -26.47 -1.81 -20.41
C SER A 410 -25.90 -3.21 -20.18
N LEU A 411 -26.02 -4.10 -21.17
CA LEU A 411 -25.43 -5.44 -21.11
C LEU A 411 -23.91 -5.37 -20.93
N TYR A 412 -23.24 -4.52 -21.70
CA TYR A 412 -21.80 -4.32 -21.61
C TYR A 412 -21.36 -3.96 -20.18
N ASN A 413 -21.99 -2.96 -19.57
CA ASN A 413 -21.65 -2.47 -18.24
C ASN A 413 -22.01 -3.50 -17.14
N LEU A 414 -23.13 -4.22 -17.30
CA LEU A 414 -23.48 -5.36 -16.45
C LEU A 414 -22.41 -6.46 -16.47
N ILE A 415 -21.94 -6.85 -17.66
CA ILE A 415 -20.90 -7.88 -17.79
C ILE A 415 -19.60 -7.41 -17.13
N ASP A 416 -19.17 -6.16 -17.33
CA ASP A 416 -17.95 -5.62 -16.68
C ASP A 416 -18.06 -5.66 -15.14
N VAL A 417 -19.22 -5.30 -14.57
CA VAL A 417 -19.48 -5.40 -13.11
C VAL A 417 -19.44 -6.84 -12.61
N LEU A 418 -20.10 -7.78 -13.30
CA LEU A 418 -20.13 -9.19 -12.90
C LEU A 418 -18.76 -9.86 -13.03
N LEU A 419 -18.01 -9.56 -14.09
CA LEU A 419 -16.62 -10.01 -14.26
C LEU A 419 -15.75 -9.49 -13.12
N LEU A 420 -15.83 -8.20 -12.80
CA LEU A 420 -15.08 -7.61 -11.69
C LEU A 420 -15.47 -8.24 -10.35
N THR A 421 -16.74 -8.54 -10.14
CA THR A 421 -17.23 -9.23 -8.93
C THR A 421 -16.56 -10.60 -8.79
N ASP A 422 -16.60 -11.43 -9.84
CA ASP A 422 -15.95 -12.74 -9.81
C ASP A 422 -14.44 -12.63 -9.58
N ILE A 423 -13.76 -11.68 -10.24
CA ILE A 423 -12.32 -11.42 -10.03
C ILE A 423 -12.03 -11.06 -8.57
N MET A 424 -12.81 -10.15 -7.98
CA MET A 424 -12.63 -9.71 -6.60
C MET A 424 -12.91 -10.83 -5.60
N GLU A 425 -13.96 -11.63 -5.80
CA GLU A 425 -14.28 -12.74 -4.91
C GLU A 425 -13.20 -13.84 -4.96
N ASN A 426 -12.67 -14.16 -6.15
CA ASN A 426 -11.53 -15.08 -6.28
C ASN A 426 -10.27 -14.52 -5.61
N PHE A 427 -10.00 -13.23 -5.77
CA PHE A 427 -8.88 -12.56 -5.10
C PHE A 427 -9.02 -12.59 -3.57
N ARG A 428 -10.22 -12.36 -3.04
CA ARG A 428 -10.53 -12.45 -1.60
C ARG A 428 -10.37 -13.87 -1.07
N ASP A 429 -10.83 -14.88 -1.81
CA ASP A 429 -10.69 -16.29 -1.46
C ASP A 429 -9.21 -16.70 -1.37
N ILE A 430 -8.41 -16.38 -2.39
CA ILE A 430 -6.96 -16.62 -2.41
C ILE A 430 -6.27 -15.89 -1.24
N SER A 431 -6.68 -14.66 -0.96
CA SER A 431 -6.10 -13.83 0.11
C SER A 431 -6.40 -14.36 1.51
N LEU A 432 -7.65 -14.77 1.76
CA LEU A 432 -8.06 -15.38 3.02
C LEU A 432 -7.41 -16.76 3.21
N ALA A 433 -7.30 -17.57 2.16
CA ALA A 433 -6.66 -18.88 2.25
C ALA A 433 -5.16 -18.78 2.60
N ASN A 434 -4.43 -17.85 1.98
CA ASN A 434 -2.97 -17.75 2.13
C ASN A 434 -2.53 -16.85 3.28
N TYR A 435 -3.24 -15.74 3.53
CA TYR A 435 -2.83 -14.71 4.49
C TYR A 435 -3.83 -14.51 5.64
N LYS A 436 -4.99 -15.19 5.60
CA LYS A 436 -6.04 -15.16 6.61
C LYS A 436 -6.67 -13.78 6.82
N LEU A 437 -6.44 -12.85 5.91
CA LEU A 437 -6.94 -11.47 5.95
C LEU A 437 -7.76 -11.19 4.71
N ASP A 438 -8.88 -10.50 4.87
CA ASP A 438 -9.69 -10.03 3.75
C ASP A 438 -9.09 -8.73 3.21
N PRO A 439 -8.73 -8.67 1.91
CA PRO A 439 -8.10 -7.49 1.32
C PRO A 439 -8.98 -6.24 1.34
N LEU A 440 -10.31 -6.37 1.43
CA LEU A 440 -11.24 -5.22 1.44
C LEU A 440 -11.22 -4.40 2.74
N TYR A 441 -10.51 -4.85 3.78
CA TYR A 441 -10.20 -4.00 4.94
C TYR A 441 -9.16 -2.92 4.64
N TYR A 442 -8.45 -3.05 3.52
CA TYR A 442 -7.34 -2.19 3.14
C TYR A 442 -7.72 -1.33 1.93
N TYR A 443 -6.86 -0.37 1.60
CA TYR A 443 -7.06 0.51 0.45
C TYR A 443 -6.18 0.16 -0.75
N THR A 444 -5.08 -0.57 -0.52
CA THR A 444 -4.06 -0.89 -1.54
C THR A 444 -3.28 -2.15 -1.15
N THR A 445 -2.62 -2.80 -2.13
CA THR A 445 -1.76 -3.98 -1.86
C THR A 445 -0.66 -3.71 -0.83
N PRO A 446 0.07 -2.58 -0.82
CA PRO A 446 1.05 -2.28 0.24
C PRO A 446 0.51 -2.32 1.66
N GLY A 447 -0.71 -1.84 1.89
CA GLY A 447 -1.33 -1.90 3.22
C GLY A 447 -1.69 -3.33 3.63
N PHE A 448 -2.24 -4.09 2.67
CA PHE A 448 -2.63 -5.48 2.84
C PHE A 448 -1.41 -6.42 3.04
N ALA A 449 -0.40 -6.31 2.19
CA ALA A 449 0.83 -7.08 2.25
C ALA A 449 1.60 -6.86 3.55
N TRP A 450 1.67 -5.60 4.02
CA TRP A 450 2.31 -5.27 5.30
C TRP A 450 1.65 -5.99 6.48
N ASN A 451 0.32 -5.98 6.56
CA ASN A 451 -0.41 -6.66 7.63
C ASN A 451 -0.34 -8.19 7.52
N SER A 452 -0.40 -8.72 6.29
CA SER A 452 -0.21 -10.14 6.01
C SER A 452 1.16 -10.61 6.48
N MET A 453 2.21 -9.83 6.19
CA MET A 453 3.56 -10.08 6.66
C MET A 453 3.67 -10.05 8.19
N LEU A 454 3.12 -9.02 8.84
CA LEU A 454 3.17 -8.91 10.31
C LEU A 454 2.46 -10.09 10.99
N ARG A 455 1.29 -10.49 10.46
CA ARG A 455 0.54 -11.64 10.99
C ARG A 455 1.32 -12.94 10.82
N MET A 456 1.89 -13.17 9.64
CA MET A 456 2.54 -14.44 9.34
C MET A 456 3.87 -14.62 10.08
N THR A 457 4.63 -13.54 10.24
CA THR A 457 5.93 -13.55 10.93
C THR A 457 5.78 -13.42 12.45
N ASN A 458 4.66 -12.90 12.95
CA ASN A 458 4.46 -12.51 14.35
C ASN A 458 5.59 -11.61 14.90
N ILE A 459 6.25 -10.86 14.02
CA ILE A 459 7.39 -10.02 14.39
C ILE A 459 6.93 -8.81 15.21
N LYS A 460 7.75 -8.43 16.19
CA LYS A 460 7.63 -7.19 16.97
C LYS A 460 8.79 -6.29 16.58
N LEU A 461 8.49 -5.16 15.95
CA LEU A 461 9.47 -4.19 15.47
C LEU A 461 9.46 -2.96 16.37
N ASP A 462 10.61 -2.49 16.84
CA ASP A 462 10.68 -1.20 17.51
C ASP A 462 10.64 -0.08 16.48
N LEU A 463 9.85 0.94 16.80
CA LEU A 463 9.86 2.22 16.13
C LEU A 463 10.93 3.11 16.78
N LEU A 464 11.55 3.96 15.97
CA LEU A 464 12.60 4.88 16.42
C LEU A 464 12.00 5.98 17.28
N THR A 465 12.59 6.21 18.45
CA THR A 465 12.17 7.23 19.43
C THR A 465 13.17 8.38 19.55
N ASP A 466 14.20 8.37 18.69
CA ASP A 466 15.22 9.40 18.58
C ASP A 466 15.20 9.99 17.16
N VAL A 467 15.15 11.31 17.06
CA VAL A 467 15.11 12.03 15.78
C VAL A 467 16.41 11.88 15.00
N ASP A 468 17.56 11.79 15.68
CA ASP A 468 18.85 11.69 15.01
C ASP A 468 19.05 10.31 14.39
N GLN A 469 18.48 9.26 15.00
CA GLN A 469 18.41 7.92 14.38
C GLN A 469 17.57 7.97 13.09
N ILE A 470 16.41 8.65 13.11
CA ILE A 470 15.56 8.79 11.92
C ILE A 470 16.30 9.51 10.80
N LEU A 471 16.96 10.62 11.12
CA LEU A 471 17.70 11.41 10.15
C LEU A 471 18.90 10.65 9.58
N MET A 472 19.57 9.82 10.40
CA MET A 472 20.62 8.91 9.94
C MET A 472 20.05 7.91 8.93
N PHE A 473 18.92 7.25 9.21
CA PHE A 473 18.31 6.32 8.25
C PHE A 473 17.80 7.03 6.98
N GLU A 474 17.14 8.18 7.10
CA GLU A 474 16.68 8.97 5.95
C GLU A 474 17.84 9.35 5.02
N SER A 475 18.99 9.74 5.59
CA SER A 475 20.17 10.16 4.83
C SER A 475 20.96 8.97 4.27
N GLY A 476 20.87 7.80 4.91
CA GLY A 476 21.41 6.54 4.40
C GLY A 476 20.62 5.95 3.24
N ILE A 477 19.37 6.37 3.01
CA ILE A 477 18.54 5.86 1.92
C ILE A 477 19.08 6.33 0.56
N ARG A 478 19.61 5.37 -0.20
CA ARG A 478 20.14 5.53 -1.55
C ARG A 478 19.48 4.48 -2.45
N GLY A 479 18.77 4.94 -3.49
CA GLY A 479 17.95 4.10 -4.37
C GLY A 479 18.72 3.03 -5.15
N GLY A 480 18.03 2.37 -6.09
CA GLY A 480 18.66 1.45 -7.02
C GLY A 480 19.68 2.16 -7.91
N LEU A 481 20.81 1.51 -8.18
CA LEU A 481 21.84 2.03 -9.06
C LEU A 481 21.36 1.95 -10.51
N SER A 482 21.36 3.09 -11.20
CA SER A 482 21.12 3.19 -12.63
C SER A 482 22.22 4.04 -13.24
N GLN A 483 23.18 3.38 -13.89
CA GLN A 483 24.34 4.00 -14.51
C GLN A 483 24.55 3.37 -15.88
N CYS A 484 24.98 4.21 -16.83
CA CYS A 484 25.54 3.77 -18.10
C CYS A 484 27.00 4.22 -18.13
N SER A 485 27.92 3.27 -18.01
CA SER A 485 29.37 3.50 -17.98
C SER A 485 29.94 3.55 -19.39
N GLN A 486 29.27 2.93 -20.37
CA GLN A 486 29.63 2.96 -21.78
C GLN A 486 28.43 3.34 -22.66
N ARG A 487 28.46 4.55 -23.23
CA ARG A 487 27.36 5.12 -24.04
C ARG A 487 26.91 4.26 -25.22
N TYR A 488 27.83 3.53 -25.85
CA TYR A 488 27.53 2.70 -27.02
C TYR A 488 28.44 1.48 -27.09
N SER A 489 27.84 0.34 -27.42
CA SER A 489 28.53 -0.91 -27.62
C SER A 489 27.75 -1.76 -28.63
N LYS A 490 28.47 -2.37 -29.58
CA LYS A 490 27.91 -3.24 -30.61
C LYS A 490 28.51 -4.63 -30.47
N ALA A 491 27.66 -5.66 -30.56
CA ALA A 491 28.13 -7.04 -30.61
C ALA A 491 28.85 -7.31 -31.95
N ASN A 492 29.92 -8.11 -31.90
CA ASN A 492 30.58 -8.67 -33.07
C ASN A 492 31.03 -10.09 -32.73
N ASN A 493 30.21 -11.10 -32.95
CA ASN A 493 30.59 -12.48 -32.64
C ASN A 493 30.10 -13.48 -33.68
N LYS A 494 30.71 -14.66 -33.67
CA LYS A 494 30.49 -15.72 -34.66
C LYS A 494 29.03 -16.21 -34.80
N TYR A 495 28.16 -15.93 -33.82
CA TYR A 495 26.75 -16.32 -33.87
C TYR A 495 25.87 -15.31 -34.62
N MET A 496 26.43 -14.22 -35.13
CA MET A 496 25.70 -13.16 -35.84
C MET A 496 25.54 -13.42 -37.36
N GLY A 497 25.96 -14.58 -37.86
CA GLY A 497 25.85 -14.95 -39.28
C GLY A 497 26.55 -13.94 -40.19
N ASP A 498 25.84 -13.48 -41.23
CA ASP A 498 26.39 -12.54 -42.23
C ASP A 498 26.76 -11.16 -41.65
N LYS A 499 26.24 -10.81 -40.47
CA LYS A 499 26.60 -9.56 -39.77
C LYS A 499 27.92 -9.65 -38.99
N PHE A 500 28.50 -10.84 -38.86
CA PHE A 500 29.77 -11.04 -38.18
C PHE A 500 30.94 -10.55 -39.04
N ASN A 501 31.71 -9.59 -38.53
CA ASN A 501 32.92 -9.13 -39.20
C ASN A 501 34.13 -9.89 -38.65
N LYS A 502 34.66 -10.83 -39.46
CA LYS A 502 35.89 -11.59 -39.12
C LYS A 502 37.14 -10.72 -38.97
N LYS A 503 37.13 -9.48 -39.48
CA LYS A 503 38.26 -8.54 -39.37
C LYS A 503 38.25 -7.74 -38.06
N GLU A 504 37.15 -7.76 -37.32
CA GLU A 504 37.00 -7.07 -36.03
C GLU A 504 37.11 -8.07 -34.88
N GLU A 505 37.50 -7.58 -33.70
CA GLU A 505 37.60 -8.41 -32.48
C GLU A 505 36.24 -8.99 -32.07
N SER A 506 36.28 -10.20 -31.50
CA SER A 506 35.07 -10.86 -31.03
C SER A 506 34.53 -10.18 -29.77
N LYS A 507 33.31 -9.68 -29.85
CA LYS A 507 32.62 -8.95 -28.78
C LYS A 507 31.22 -9.51 -28.55
N PHE A 508 30.95 -9.88 -27.30
CA PHE A 508 29.66 -10.39 -26.85
C PHE A 508 28.95 -9.33 -26.02
N LEU A 509 27.62 -9.30 -26.10
CA LEU A 509 26.75 -8.52 -25.24
C LEU A 509 25.85 -9.49 -24.50
N GLU A 510 25.83 -9.41 -23.18
CA GLU A 510 25.06 -10.30 -22.32
C GLU A 510 24.20 -9.46 -21.38
N TYR A 511 22.91 -9.78 -21.28
CA TYR A 511 21.98 -9.15 -20.34
C TYR A 511 21.74 -10.09 -19.16
N LEU A 512 22.15 -9.65 -17.97
CA LEU A 512 21.99 -10.41 -16.72
C LEU A 512 21.02 -9.67 -15.80
N ASP A 513 19.96 -10.37 -15.37
CA ASP A 513 18.99 -9.85 -14.42
C ASP A 513 18.97 -10.69 -13.14
N ALA A 514 18.96 -10.01 -11.99
CA ALA A 514 18.91 -10.66 -10.70
C ALA A 514 17.46 -11.02 -10.33
N ASN A 515 17.12 -12.30 -10.43
CA ASN A 515 15.82 -12.82 -10.03
C ASN A 515 15.51 -12.48 -8.55
N ASN A 516 14.52 -11.61 -8.33
CA ASN A 516 14.02 -11.23 -7.00
C ASN A 516 15.12 -10.67 -6.05
N LEU A 517 15.95 -9.74 -6.53
CA LEU A 517 17.04 -9.13 -5.75
C LEU A 517 16.61 -8.56 -4.38
N TYR A 518 15.50 -7.83 -4.33
CA TYR A 518 14.98 -7.29 -3.07
C TYR A 518 14.45 -8.40 -2.16
N GLY A 519 13.82 -9.45 -2.69
CA GLY A 519 13.44 -10.63 -1.92
C GLY A 519 14.64 -11.32 -1.29
N TRP A 520 15.74 -11.48 -2.02
CA TRP A 520 17.00 -12.00 -1.47
C TRP A 520 17.49 -11.17 -0.29
N SER A 521 17.45 -9.84 -0.44
CA SER A 521 17.89 -8.89 0.59
C SER A 521 16.96 -8.93 1.82
N MET A 522 15.65 -9.05 1.59
CA MET A 522 14.64 -9.20 2.64
C MET A 522 14.74 -10.52 3.40
N SER A 523 15.33 -11.57 2.80
CA SER A 523 15.58 -12.84 3.48
C SER A 523 16.87 -12.85 4.33
N LYS A 524 17.58 -11.72 4.44
CA LYS A 524 18.78 -11.57 5.28
C LYS A 524 18.42 -11.16 6.71
N TYR A 525 19.44 -11.07 7.55
CA TYR A 525 19.30 -10.55 8.91
C TYR A 525 18.98 -9.05 8.80
N LEU A 526 17.76 -8.70 9.21
CA LEU A 526 17.27 -7.33 9.16
C LEU A 526 17.04 -6.82 10.59
N PRO A 527 17.17 -5.50 10.82
CA PRO A 527 16.93 -4.92 12.14
C PRO A 527 15.52 -5.22 12.64
N THR A 528 15.40 -5.44 13.95
CA THR A 528 14.13 -5.64 14.66
C THR A 528 13.90 -4.58 15.74
N GLY A 529 14.95 -4.12 16.42
CA GLY A 529 14.80 -3.15 17.52
C GLY A 529 16.04 -2.97 18.39
N ASP A 530 15.82 -2.50 19.63
CA ASP A 530 16.89 -2.23 20.60
C ASP A 530 17.96 -1.25 20.12
N PHE A 531 17.56 -0.24 19.35
CA PHE A 531 18.46 0.76 18.79
C PHE A 531 19.20 1.54 19.88
N LYS A 532 20.54 1.49 19.86
CA LYS A 532 21.41 2.17 20.84
C LYS A 532 22.63 2.75 20.14
N TRP A 533 22.95 4.00 20.48
CA TRP A 533 24.22 4.60 20.11
C TRP A 533 25.35 3.92 20.89
N VAL A 534 26.46 3.63 20.22
CA VAL A 534 27.66 3.07 20.86
C VAL A 534 28.50 4.24 21.41
N ASP A 535 28.72 4.27 22.73
CA ASP A 535 29.42 5.37 23.39
C ASP A 535 30.94 5.34 23.19
N ASN A 536 31.56 4.14 23.20
CA ASN A 536 33.00 3.96 23.04
C ASN A 536 33.30 3.30 21.68
N LEU A 537 33.99 4.04 20.81
CA LEU A 537 34.40 3.61 19.48
C LEU A 537 35.88 3.18 19.42
N ASP A 538 36.63 3.36 20.51
CA ASP A 538 38.03 2.98 20.58
C ASP A 538 38.14 1.45 20.47
N ASN A 539 38.62 0.97 19.32
CA ASN A 539 38.71 -0.45 18.94
C ASN A 539 37.41 -1.10 18.42
N PHE A 540 36.48 -0.34 17.85
CA PHE A 540 35.33 -0.93 17.15
C PHE A 540 35.76 -1.68 15.88
N ASP A 541 35.99 -2.99 16.01
CA ASP A 541 36.40 -3.86 14.90
C ASP A 541 35.19 -4.47 14.19
N ILE A 542 34.81 -3.84 13.08
CA ILE A 542 33.70 -4.28 12.24
C ILE A 542 33.99 -5.56 11.47
N ILE A 543 35.25 -5.87 11.16
CA ILE A 543 35.63 -6.93 10.21
C ILE A 543 35.33 -8.30 10.81
N ASN A 544 35.52 -8.46 12.12
CA ASN A 544 35.36 -9.73 12.83
C ASN A 544 33.93 -10.03 13.30
N ILE A 545 32.98 -9.11 13.07
CA ILE A 545 31.57 -9.31 13.44
C ILE A 545 30.95 -10.34 12.48
N SER A 546 30.22 -11.33 12.99
CA SER A 546 29.51 -12.29 12.14
C SER A 546 28.26 -11.65 11.49
N ASP A 547 28.02 -11.92 10.21
CA ASP A 547 26.81 -11.45 9.51
C ASP A 547 25.51 -12.10 10.03
N LYS A 548 25.65 -13.19 10.81
CA LYS A 548 24.54 -13.89 11.47
C LYS A 548 24.46 -13.56 12.96
N SER A 549 25.25 -12.60 13.42
CA SER A 549 25.18 -12.10 14.79
C SER A 549 23.76 -11.62 15.12
N PRO A 550 23.25 -11.84 16.34
CA PRO A 550 21.99 -11.24 16.78
C PRO A 550 22.05 -9.72 16.86
N LYS A 551 23.25 -9.13 16.78
CA LYS A 551 23.51 -7.69 16.73
C LYS A 551 24.05 -7.26 15.37
N GLY A 552 23.49 -6.19 14.82
CA GLY A 552 23.93 -5.53 13.60
C GLY A 552 24.20 -4.05 13.83
N TYR A 553 24.82 -3.39 12.84
CA TYR A 553 25.31 -2.01 12.98
C TYR A 553 25.07 -1.17 11.72
N ILE A 554 24.67 0.09 11.92
CA ILE A 554 24.77 1.16 10.92
C ILE A 554 25.86 2.12 11.37
N LEU A 555 26.71 2.54 10.44
CA LEU A 555 27.85 3.41 10.73
C LEU A 555 27.78 4.67 9.88
N GLU A 556 28.18 5.79 10.46
CA GLU A 556 28.54 7.01 9.72
C GLU A 556 30.06 7.11 9.67
N VAL A 557 30.62 7.08 8.46
CA VAL A 557 32.06 6.91 8.24
C VAL A 557 32.62 7.85 7.17
N ASP A 558 33.91 8.12 7.27
CA ASP A 558 34.69 8.68 6.16
C ASP A 558 35.42 7.54 5.45
N LEU A 559 35.27 7.48 4.12
CA LEU A 559 35.95 6.50 3.26
C LEU A 559 36.85 7.24 2.29
N SER A 560 38.13 6.89 2.24
CA SER A 560 38.98 7.33 1.14
C SER A 560 38.92 6.33 -0.01
N TYR A 561 38.97 6.87 -1.23
CA TYR A 561 38.97 6.12 -2.47
C TYR A 561 40.38 6.18 -3.07
N PRO A 562 41.19 5.12 -2.90
CA PRO A 562 42.56 5.13 -3.38
C PRO A 562 42.63 5.23 -4.92
N LYS A 563 43.54 6.06 -5.43
CA LYS A 563 43.69 6.31 -6.88
C LYS A 563 44.00 5.04 -7.66
N GLU A 564 44.71 4.10 -7.05
CA GLU A 564 45.03 2.80 -7.62
C GLU A 564 43.79 1.93 -7.94
N LEU A 565 42.63 2.22 -7.34
CA LEU A 565 41.38 1.51 -7.62
C LEU A 565 40.55 2.14 -8.73
N HIS A 566 40.91 3.33 -9.22
CA HIS A 566 40.06 4.09 -10.15
C HIS A 566 39.81 3.34 -11.45
N ASP A 567 40.85 2.75 -12.04
CA ASP A 567 40.72 1.99 -13.29
C ASP A 567 39.97 0.67 -13.07
N LEU A 568 40.14 0.05 -11.90
CA LEU A 568 39.45 -1.20 -11.57
C LEU A 568 37.95 -0.99 -11.33
N HIS A 569 37.60 0.14 -10.71
CA HIS A 569 36.24 0.45 -10.29
C HIS A 569 35.51 1.43 -11.22
N SER A 570 36.13 1.88 -12.31
CA SER A 570 35.57 2.89 -13.22
C SER A 570 34.18 2.52 -13.75
N ASP A 571 33.97 1.23 -14.01
CA ASP A 571 32.72 0.72 -14.56
C ASP A 571 31.59 0.68 -13.53
N PHE A 572 31.91 0.49 -12.25
CA PHE A 572 30.92 0.34 -11.18
C PHE A 572 31.40 0.88 -9.82
N PRO A 573 31.63 2.20 -9.67
CA PRO A 573 32.20 2.77 -8.46
C PRO A 573 31.39 2.43 -7.20
N LEU A 574 32.08 2.01 -6.13
CA LEU A 574 31.48 1.75 -4.82
C LEU A 574 30.94 3.02 -4.15
N ALA A 575 30.10 2.83 -3.14
CA ALA A 575 29.59 3.89 -2.26
C ALA A 575 28.89 5.05 -3.01
N PRO A 576 27.78 4.81 -3.72
CA PRO A 576 27.07 5.86 -4.46
C PRO A 576 26.49 6.94 -3.53
N GLU A 577 26.35 8.17 -4.03
CA GLU A 577 25.88 9.36 -3.30
C GLU A 577 24.80 10.10 -4.11
N ASN A 578 23.86 10.75 -3.42
CA ASN A 578 22.90 11.63 -4.09
C ASN A 578 23.58 12.99 -4.34
N SER A 579 23.66 13.42 -5.59
CA SER A 579 24.06 14.79 -5.96
C SER A 579 22.85 15.60 -6.40
N PHE A 580 22.87 16.90 -6.09
CA PHE A 580 21.83 17.85 -6.45
C PHE A 580 22.48 19.07 -7.09
N ASP A 581 22.30 19.25 -8.40
CA ASP A 581 22.91 20.37 -9.12
C ASP A 581 22.00 21.63 -9.12
N ASN A 582 21.15 21.79 -8.10
CA ASN A 582 20.14 22.87 -7.90
C ASN A 582 19.11 23.09 -9.05
N GLU A 583 19.36 22.59 -10.25
CA GLU A 583 18.53 22.73 -11.45
C GLU A 583 17.74 21.45 -11.77
N GLN A 584 18.20 20.29 -11.29
CA GLN A 584 17.61 18.97 -11.58
C GLN A 584 17.27 18.20 -10.30
N LEU A 585 16.40 17.19 -10.45
CA LEU A 585 16.11 16.23 -9.39
C LEU A 585 17.40 15.53 -8.91
N PRO A 586 17.48 15.13 -7.63
CA PRO A 586 18.68 14.51 -7.09
C PRO A 586 18.99 13.23 -7.87
N LYS A 587 20.21 13.12 -8.39
CA LYS A 587 20.67 11.94 -9.12
C LYS A 587 21.59 11.13 -8.24
N LEU A 588 21.37 9.82 -8.18
CA LEU A 588 22.30 8.91 -7.53
C LEU A 588 23.52 8.74 -8.43
N LEU A 589 24.67 9.24 -7.98
CA LEU A 589 25.93 9.20 -8.69
C LEU A 589 26.85 8.15 -8.06
N THR A 590 27.53 7.40 -8.90
CA THR A 590 28.63 6.50 -8.56
C THR A 590 29.93 7.23 -8.90
N THR A 591 30.61 7.74 -7.88
CA THR A 591 31.83 8.52 -8.06
C THR A 591 33.02 7.84 -7.40
N LEU A 592 34.21 8.07 -7.97
CA LEU A 592 35.49 7.60 -7.43
C LEU A 592 36.08 8.59 -6.40
N TYR A 593 35.27 9.51 -5.88
CA TYR A 593 35.71 10.49 -4.88
C TYR A 593 35.69 9.89 -3.47
N ASP A 594 36.44 10.50 -2.56
CA ASP A 594 36.31 10.24 -1.13
C ASP A 594 34.87 10.52 -0.67
N LYS A 595 34.46 9.79 0.37
CA LYS A 595 33.13 9.86 0.96
C LYS A 595 33.26 10.40 2.38
N LYS A 596 32.44 11.39 2.72
CA LYS A 596 32.41 12.01 4.04
C LYS A 596 31.06 11.81 4.69
N ASN A 597 31.06 11.48 5.98
CA ASN A 597 29.83 11.21 6.75
C ASN A 597 28.89 10.20 6.06
N TYR A 598 29.47 9.19 5.41
CA TYR A 598 28.73 8.19 4.64
C TYR A 598 28.04 7.22 5.59
N ILE A 599 26.72 7.13 5.50
CA ILE A 599 25.92 6.23 6.33
C ILE A 599 25.80 4.89 5.62
N ILE A 600 26.20 3.78 6.24
CA ILE A 600 26.31 2.47 5.59
C ILE A 600 25.98 1.30 6.53
N HIS A 601 25.37 0.25 5.99
CA HIS A 601 25.20 -1.02 6.67
C HIS A 601 26.54 -1.76 6.85
N TYR A 602 26.79 -2.35 8.03
CA TYR A 602 28.08 -2.96 8.36
C TYR A 602 28.55 -4.04 7.36
N GLU A 603 27.67 -4.89 6.86
CA GLU A 603 28.03 -5.91 5.86
C GLU A 603 28.53 -5.29 4.55
N THR A 604 27.87 -4.21 4.11
CA THR A 604 28.25 -3.48 2.88
C THR A 604 29.60 -2.78 3.08
N LEU A 605 29.85 -2.23 4.27
CA LEU A 605 31.14 -1.65 4.63
C LEU A 605 32.28 -2.69 4.61
N LYS A 606 32.05 -3.90 5.15
CA LYS A 606 33.04 -5.00 5.07
C LYS A 606 33.42 -5.31 3.62
N LEU A 607 32.43 -5.39 2.72
CA LEU A 607 32.70 -5.61 1.30
C LEU A 607 33.52 -4.48 0.71
N TYR A 608 33.19 -3.22 1.02
CA TYR A 608 33.91 -2.05 0.49
C TYR A 608 35.38 -2.04 0.93
N ILE A 609 35.66 -2.34 2.21
CA ILE A 609 37.02 -2.46 2.74
C ILE A 609 37.75 -3.62 2.06
N LYS A 610 37.10 -4.77 1.89
CA LYS A 610 37.67 -5.92 1.19
C LYS A 610 38.00 -5.62 -0.28
N LEU A 611 37.24 -4.73 -0.92
CA LEU A 611 37.48 -4.25 -2.28
C LEU A 611 38.47 -3.07 -2.34
N GLY A 612 39.04 -2.65 -1.21
CA GLY A 612 40.18 -1.74 -1.14
C GLY A 612 39.87 -0.31 -0.67
N LEU A 613 38.62 0.06 -0.40
CA LEU A 613 38.33 1.37 0.20
C LEU A 613 38.93 1.43 1.62
N LYS A 614 39.50 2.58 1.99
CA LYS A 614 40.10 2.74 3.32
C LYS A 614 39.13 3.48 4.23
N LEU A 615 38.92 2.92 5.41
CA LEU A 615 38.12 3.54 6.46
C LEU A 615 38.99 4.55 7.21
N GLU A 616 38.73 5.84 7.02
CA GLU A 616 39.52 6.92 7.63
C GLU A 616 39.03 7.25 9.04
N LYS A 617 37.71 7.29 9.22
CA LYS A 617 37.09 7.67 10.50
C LYS A 617 35.70 7.05 10.66
N ILE A 618 35.38 6.63 11.87
CA ILE A 618 34.01 6.33 12.30
C ILE A 618 33.53 7.50 13.17
N HIS A 619 32.42 8.14 12.79
CA HIS A 619 31.86 9.26 13.55
C HIS A 619 30.80 8.79 14.55
N ARG A 620 29.90 7.91 14.11
CA ARG A 620 28.82 7.35 14.94
C ARG A 620 28.52 5.92 14.54
N VAL A 621 28.13 5.11 15.52
CA VAL A 621 27.67 3.72 15.33
C VAL A 621 26.34 3.54 16.05
N LEU A 622 25.38 3.00 15.30
CA LEU A 622 24.08 2.60 15.82
C LEU A 622 23.99 1.07 15.84
N GLU A 623 23.95 0.49 17.03
CA GLU A 623 23.71 -0.93 17.25
C GLU A 623 22.21 -1.23 17.25
N PHE A 624 21.83 -2.39 16.70
CA PHE A 624 20.47 -2.91 16.77
C PHE A 624 20.43 -4.44 16.88
N SER A 625 19.34 -4.97 17.41
CA SER A 625 19.01 -6.40 17.32
C SER A 625 18.52 -6.75 15.92
N GLN A 626 18.91 -7.91 15.38
CA GLN A 626 18.55 -8.35 14.03
C GLN A 626 18.28 -9.86 13.95
N SER A 627 17.46 -10.26 12.97
CA SER A 627 17.17 -11.67 12.66
C SER A 627 16.65 -11.81 11.22
N PRO A 628 16.61 -13.02 10.63
CA PRO A 628 16.05 -13.24 9.29
C PRO A 628 14.52 -13.36 9.32
N TRP A 629 13.85 -12.51 10.08
CA TRP A 629 12.41 -12.62 10.39
C TRP A 629 11.50 -12.54 9.16
N LEU A 630 11.92 -11.82 8.12
CA LEU A 630 11.11 -11.64 6.90
C LEU A 630 11.28 -12.79 5.89
N LYS A 631 12.30 -13.65 6.08
CA LYS A 631 12.59 -14.79 5.19
C LYS A 631 11.39 -15.73 5.03
N VAL A 632 10.68 -16.03 6.11
CA VAL A 632 9.51 -16.91 6.09
C VAL A 632 8.43 -16.38 5.13
N TYR A 633 8.25 -15.06 5.08
CA TYR A 633 7.29 -14.43 4.19
C TYR A 633 7.71 -14.42 2.73
N ILE A 634 8.98 -14.11 2.47
CA ILE A 634 9.52 -14.11 1.12
C ILE A 634 9.52 -15.52 0.53
N ASP A 635 9.95 -16.52 1.30
CA ASP A 635 10.00 -17.92 0.86
C ASP A 635 8.59 -18.44 0.58
N PHE A 636 7.61 -18.15 1.46
CA PHE A 636 6.21 -18.54 1.27
C PHE A 636 5.64 -18.02 -0.05
N ASN A 637 5.77 -16.72 -0.33
CA ASN A 637 5.27 -16.14 -1.58
C ASN A 637 6.06 -16.62 -2.81
N THR A 638 7.36 -16.91 -2.65
CA THR A 638 8.19 -17.44 -3.73
C THR A 638 7.76 -18.86 -4.11
N ASN A 639 7.43 -19.69 -3.12
CA ASN A 639 6.91 -21.04 -3.33
C ASN A 639 5.54 -20.99 -4.00
N LEU A 640 4.61 -20.19 -3.48
CA LEU A 640 3.30 -20.00 -4.10
C LEU A 640 3.41 -19.50 -5.55
N ARG A 641 4.33 -18.57 -5.82
CA ARG A 641 4.62 -18.10 -7.18
C ARG A 641 5.16 -19.21 -8.09
N SER A 642 5.96 -20.14 -7.56
CA SER A 642 6.48 -21.26 -8.32
C SER A 642 5.41 -22.33 -8.62
N GLU A 643 4.46 -22.51 -7.72
CA GLU A 643 3.33 -23.45 -7.84
C GLU A 643 2.17 -22.89 -8.69
N ALA A 644 2.08 -21.56 -8.80
CA ALA A 644 1.05 -20.85 -9.54
C ALA A 644 0.96 -21.29 -11.01
N LYS A 645 -0.24 -21.65 -11.44
CA LYS A 645 -0.51 -22.17 -12.79
C LYS A 645 -0.90 -21.12 -13.81
N ASN A 646 -1.36 -19.96 -13.35
CA ASN A 646 -1.74 -18.83 -14.19
C ASN A 646 -0.82 -17.62 -13.93
N ASP A 647 -0.76 -16.71 -14.89
CA ASP A 647 0.14 -15.54 -14.82
C ASP A 647 -0.34 -14.51 -13.81
N PHE A 648 -1.64 -14.46 -13.53
CA PHE A 648 -2.22 -13.61 -12.50
C PHE A 648 -1.65 -13.91 -11.11
N GLU A 649 -1.74 -15.16 -10.65
CA GLU A 649 -1.22 -15.59 -9.35
C GLU A 649 0.29 -15.35 -9.25
N LYS A 650 1.03 -15.61 -10.34
CA LYS A 650 2.48 -15.35 -10.38
C LYS A 650 2.82 -13.87 -10.14
N GLU A 651 2.14 -12.97 -10.84
CA GLU A 651 2.35 -11.53 -10.66
C GLU A 651 1.79 -11.04 -9.31
N TYR A 652 0.71 -11.64 -8.81
CA TYR A 652 0.15 -11.33 -7.50
C TYR A 652 1.13 -11.64 -6.36
N PHE A 653 1.68 -12.86 -6.28
CA PHE A 653 2.63 -13.23 -5.23
C PHE A 653 3.95 -12.45 -5.31
N LYS A 654 4.37 -12.08 -6.53
CA LYS A 654 5.49 -11.14 -6.75
C LYS A 654 5.16 -9.75 -6.22
N LEU A 655 3.95 -9.25 -6.48
CA LEU A 655 3.49 -7.95 -5.99
C LEU A 655 3.43 -7.92 -4.46
N MET A 656 3.02 -9.01 -3.81
CA MET A 656 3.01 -9.13 -2.35
C MET A 656 4.40 -8.93 -1.74
N ASN A 657 5.44 -9.54 -2.32
CA ASN A 657 6.83 -9.31 -1.89
C ASN A 657 7.29 -7.86 -2.12
N ASN A 658 7.09 -7.34 -3.33
CA ASN A 658 7.52 -5.98 -3.68
C ASN A 658 6.79 -4.90 -2.86
N SER A 659 5.54 -5.16 -2.48
CA SER A 659 4.70 -4.25 -1.70
C SER A 659 5.19 -4.06 -0.28
N VAL A 660 5.74 -5.10 0.36
CA VAL A 660 6.35 -4.97 1.70
C VAL A 660 7.56 -4.03 1.64
N TYR A 661 8.45 -4.22 0.66
CA TYR A 661 9.58 -3.33 0.45
C TYR A 661 9.13 -1.88 0.20
N GLY A 662 8.20 -1.66 -0.75
CA GLY A 662 7.68 -0.33 -1.06
C GLY A 662 7.07 0.37 0.16
N ARG A 663 6.43 -0.39 1.06
CA ARG A 663 5.88 0.15 2.31
C ARG A 663 6.95 0.67 3.28
N THR A 664 8.12 0.01 3.35
CA THR A 664 9.25 0.46 4.20
C THR A 664 9.92 1.73 3.70
N MET A 665 9.77 2.03 2.40
CA MET A 665 10.37 3.17 1.71
C MET A 665 9.45 4.40 1.63
N MET A 666 8.28 4.34 2.25
CA MET A 666 7.27 5.40 2.13
C MET A 666 7.73 6.68 2.84
N ASN A 667 7.81 7.79 2.10
CA ASN A 667 8.24 9.07 2.64
C ASN A 667 7.06 9.90 3.15
N PHE A 668 6.87 9.92 4.47
CA PHE A 668 5.82 10.71 5.12
C PHE A 668 5.97 12.22 4.95
N ARG A 669 7.13 12.75 4.56
CA ARG A 669 7.31 14.17 4.27
C ARG A 669 6.52 14.56 3.01
N ASN A 670 6.40 13.65 2.05
CA ASN A 670 5.79 13.89 0.74
C ASN A 670 4.27 13.78 0.69
N HIS A 671 3.60 13.19 1.69
CA HIS A 671 2.13 13.15 1.66
C HIS A 671 1.55 14.58 1.63
N VAL A 672 0.36 14.74 1.06
CA VAL A 672 -0.33 16.02 1.00
C VAL A 672 -1.49 16.01 2.01
N ASP A 673 -1.77 17.15 2.67
CA ASP A 673 -2.97 17.35 3.48
C ASP A 673 -3.97 18.14 2.63
N ILE A 674 -4.87 17.40 1.99
CA ILE A 674 -5.94 17.92 1.13
C ILE A 674 -7.27 17.53 1.75
N ARG A 675 -8.19 18.49 1.82
CA ARG A 675 -9.51 18.31 2.42
C ARG A 675 -10.59 18.75 1.45
N LEU A 676 -11.58 17.89 1.22
CA LEU A 676 -12.80 18.23 0.52
C LEU A 676 -13.82 18.78 1.51
N CYS A 677 -14.43 19.92 1.20
CA CYS A 677 -15.41 20.59 2.06
C CYS A 677 -16.66 20.92 1.24
N SER A 678 -17.82 20.53 1.79
CA SER A 678 -19.13 20.75 1.16
C SER A 678 -19.94 21.91 1.74
N ASN A 679 -19.36 22.70 2.65
CA ASN A 679 -20.03 23.89 3.18
C ASN A 679 -19.05 25.03 3.50
N GLY A 680 -19.55 26.27 3.36
CA GLY A 680 -18.77 27.49 3.58
C GLY A 680 -18.17 27.59 4.99
N ARG A 681 -18.91 27.20 6.04
CA ARG A 681 -18.39 27.23 7.43
C ARG A 681 -17.14 26.36 7.63
N GLN A 682 -17.09 25.18 7.00
CA GLN A 682 -15.90 24.32 7.04
C GLN A 682 -14.73 24.97 6.31
N VAL A 683 -15.00 25.58 5.15
CA VAL A 683 -13.99 26.31 4.36
C VAL A 683 -13.41 27.47 5.16
N ASP A 684 -14.25 28.34 5.72
CA ASP A 684 -13.82 29.50 6.52
C ASP A 684 -12.98 29.06 7.72
N LYS A 685 -13.40 27.99 8.41
CA LYS A 685 -12.66 27.41 9.54
C LYS A 685 -11.28 26.90 9.13
N LEU A 686 -11.12 26.36 7.92
CA LEU A 686 -9.84 25.86 7.43
C LEU A 686 -8.93 26.97 6.90
N ILE A 687 -9.50 27.96 6.19
CA ILE A 687 -8.77 29.14 5.71
C ILE A 687 -8.21 29.97 6.87
N ALA A 688 -8.97 30.09 7.96
CA ALA A 688 -8.52 30.80 9.17
C ALA A 688 -7.34 30.13 9.89
N LYS A 689 -6.94 28.90 9.50
CA LYS A 689 -5.80 28.23 10.13
C LYS A 689 -4.46 28.76 9.59
N PRO A 690 -3.43 28.90 10.44
CA PRO A 690 -2.13 29.44 10.04
C PRO A 690 -1.36 28.56 9.05
N ASN A 691 -1.79 27.32 8.84
CA ASN A 691 -1.19 26.38 7.90
C ASN A 691 -2.02 26.19 6.63
N PHE A 692 -2.99 27.07 6.36
CA PHE A 692 -3.64 27.12 5.05
C PHE A 692 -2.60 27.45 3.97
N ASP A 693 -2.72 26.78 2.81
CA ASP A 693 -1.84 27.00 1.65
C ASP A 693 -2.61 27.65 0.51
N LYS A 694 -3.59 26.94 -0.06
CA LYS A 694 -4.45 27.40 -1.15
C LYS A 694 -5.82 26.74 -1.11
N ARG A 695 -6.78 27.30 -1.86
CA ARG A 695 -8.11 26.72 -2.10
C ARG A 695 -8.39 26.60 -3.59
N THR A 696 -9.10 25.54 -3.96
CA THR A 696 -9.61 25.33 -5.33
C THR A 696 -11.10 25.04 -5.25
N ILE A 697 -11.90 25.76 -6.04
CA ILE A 697 -13.36 25.60 -6.07
C ILE A 697 -13.69 24.62 -7.20
N PHE A 698 -14.34 23.50 -6.86
CA PHE A 698 -14.77 22.51 -7.84
C PHE A 698 -16.20 22.78 -8.32
N THR A 699 -17.09 23.12 -7.39
CA THR A 699 -18.48 23.55 -7.63
C THR A 699 -18.89 24.59 -6.59
N GLU A 700 -20.06 25.20 -6.74
CA GLU A 700 -20.62 26.12 -5.72
C GLU A 700 -20.69 25.50 -4.31
N ASN A 701 -20.90 24.18 -4.25
CA ASN A 701 -21.07 23.43 -3.02
C ASN A 701 -19.86 22.53 -2.68
N LEU A 702 -18.74 22.60 -3.40
CA LEU A 702 -17.57 21.76 -3.15
C LEU A 702 -16.27 22.52 -3.38
N ALA A 703 -15.46 22.61 -2.33
CA ALA A 703 -14.13 23.19 -2.39
C ALA A 703 -13.07 22.23 -1.86
N VAL A 704 -11.89 22.27 -2.47
CA VAL A 704 -10.68 21.59 -2.01
C VAL A 704 -9.79 22.60 -1.29
N ILE A 705 -9.35 22.24 -0.09
CA ILE A 705 -8.47 23.05 0.75
C ILE A 705 -7.13 22.34 0.91
N HIS A 706 -6.05 23.01 0.52
CA HIS A 706 -4.68 22.56 0.72
C HIS A 706 -4.13 23.11 2.03
N MET A 707 -3.55 22.23 2.83
CA MET A 707 -2.92 22.58 4.10
C MET A 707 -1.43 22.25 4.05
N LYS A 708 -0.58 23.16 4.55
CA LYS A 708 0.81 22.86 4.87
C LYS A 708 0.86 21.93 6.08
N LYS A 709 1.74 20.94 6.04
CA LYS A 709 1.96 20.02 7.16
C LYS A 709 2.61 20.73 8.33
N ARG A 710 1.98 20.64 9.49
CA ARG A 710 2.54 21.15 10.76
C ARG A 710 3.32 20.09 11.51
N GLU A 711 2.86 18.85 11.43
CA GLU A 711 3.41 17.71 12.16
C GLU A 711 3.61 16.52 11.21
N ILE A 712 4.70 15.79 11.40
CA ILE A 712 5.02 14.55 10.69
C ILE A 712 5.14 13.44 11.72
N ASN A 713 4.24 12.47 11.67
CA ASN A 713 4.21 11.33 12.58
C ASN A 713 5.05 10.19 12.00
N PHE A 714 6.20 9.90 12.60
CA PHE A 714 7.04 8.76 12.19
C PHE A 714 6.59 7.50 12.93
N LYS A 715 5.77 6.68 12.26
CA LYS A 715 5.25 5.41 12.81
C LYS A 715 5.63 4.21 11.95
N GLN A 716 6.74 4.28 11.23
CA GLN A 716 7.21 3.19 10.38
C GLN A 716 8.68 2.85 10.60
N PRO A 717 9.06 1.57 10.42
CA PRO A 717 10.42 1.08 10.55
C PRO A 717 11.25 1.41 9.29
N ILE A 718 11.60 2.68 9.09
CA ILE A 718 12.36 3.17 7.92
C ILE A 718 13.73 2.49 7.75
N TYR A 719 14.29 1.99 8.86
CA TYR A 719 15.58 1.29 8.89
C TYR A 719 15.59 0.02 8.02
N ILE A 720 14.44 -0.64 7.83
CA ILE A 720 14.34 -1.84 7.00
C ILE A 720 14.64 -1.49 5.54
N GLY A 721 14.03 -0.42 5.04
CA GLY A 721 14.19 0.01 3.65
C GLY A 721 15.65 0.33 3.31
N MET A 722 16.33 1.06 4.19
CA MET A 722 17.76 1.37 4.06
C MET A 722 18.62 0.09 4.05
N CYS A 723 18.41 -0.84 4.98
CA CYS A 723 19.19 -2.08 5.06
C CYS A 723 18.97 -2.96 3.82
N VAL A 724 17.71 -3.11 3.36
CA VAL A 724 17.38 -3.84 2.13
C VAL A 724 18.10 -3.24 0.92
N LEU A 725 18.12 -1.91 0.82
CA LEU A 725 18.82 -1.21 -0.26
C LEU A 725 20.33 -1.42 -0.21
N ASP A 726 20.97 -1.38 0.95
CA ASP A 726 22.42 -1.58 1.06
C ASP A 726 22.84 -3.05 0.87
N LEU A 727 22.03 -4.00 1.36
CA LEU A 727 22.24 -5.42 1.12
C LEU A 727 22.04 -5.79 -0.35
N SER A 728 21.06 -5.18 -1.04
CA SER A 728 20.88 -5.40 -2.47
C SER A 728 22.09 -4.95 -3.30
N LYS A 729 22.69 -3.81 -2.94
CA LYS A 729 23.94 -3.32 -3.55
C LYS A 729 25.11 -4.24 -3.22
N LEU A 730 25.19 -4.75 -1.99
CA LEU A 730 26.20 -5.73 -1.59
C LEU A 730 26.17 -6.96 -2.52
N MET A 731 24.99 -7.51 -2.83
CA MET A 731 24.89 -8.63 -3.78
C MET A 731 25.43 -8.25 -5.16
N MET A 732 25.01 -7.12 -5.71
CA MET A 732 25.42 -6.67 -7.04
C MET A 732 26.93 -6.41 -7.13
N TYR A 733 27.51 -5.71 -6.16
CA TYR A 733 28.95 -5.45 -6.10
C TYR A 733 29.75 -6.74 -5.89
N ASN A 734 29.29 -7.62 -5.01
CA ASN A 734 29.96 -8.90 -4.78
C ASN A 734 29.94 -9.76 -6.05
N PHE A 735 28.80 -9.83 -6.75
CA PHE A 735 28.71 -10.54 -8.02
C PHE A 735 29.64 -9.94 -9.07
N TYR A 736 29.61 -8.61 -9.25
CA TYR A 736 30.44 -7.96 -10.26
C TYR A 736 31.93 -8.12 -9.98
N TYR A 737 32.40 -7.72 -8.79
CA TYR A 737 33.83 -7.69 -8.50
C TYR A 737 34.41 -9.07 -8.18
N ASN A 738 33.74 -9.87 -7.36
CA ASN A 738 34.29 -11.14 -6.89
C ASN A 738 33.99 -12.34 -7.82
N VAL A 739 33.02 -12.22 -8.74
CA VAL A 739 32.70 -13.28 -9.72
C VAL A 739 33.05 -12.86 -11.14
N ILE A 740 32.46 -11.77 -11.64
CA ILE A 740 32.58 -11.36 -13.05
C ILE A 740 33.98 -10.80 -13.37
N LYS A 741 34.42 -9.75 -12.68
CA LYS A 741 35.76 -9.16 -12.88
C LYS A 741 36.87 -10.14 -12.52
N LYS A 742 36.70 -10.98 -11.48
CA LYS A 742 37.67 -12.04 -11.17
C LYS A 742 37.86 -13.05 -12.31
N LYS A 743 36.79 -13.38 -13.04
CA LYS A 743 36.83 -14.35 -14.14
C LYS A 743 37.31 -13.75 -15.47
N TYR A 744 36.88 -12.53 -15.79
CA TYR A 744 37.12 -11.93 -17.12
C TYR A 744 38.13 -10.78 -17.12
N GLY A 745 38.53 -10.26 -15.96
CA GLY A 745 39.49 -9.15 -15.85
C GLY A 745 39.07 -7.93 -16.67
N ASN A 746 39.97 -7.47 -17.54
CA ASN A 746 39.73 -6.30 -18.41
C ASN A 746 38.86 -6.62 -19.64
N ASN A 747 38.51 -7.89 -19.87
CA ASN A 747 37.68 -8.33 -21.01
C ASN A 747 36.17 -8.18 -20.75
N VAL A 748 35.78 -7.60 -19.61
CA VAL A 748 34.39 -7.29 -19.28
C VAL A 748 34.25 -5.82 -18.88
N ARG A 749 33.18 -5.20 -19.35
CA ARG A 749 32.76 -3.83 -19.02
C ARG A 749 31.25 -3.79 -18.85
N LEU A 750 30.78 -2.97 -17.92
CA LEU A 750 29.35 -2.64 -17.81
C LEU A 750 28.99 -1.58 -18.84
N LEU A 751 27.80 -1.72 -19.42
CA LEU A 751 27.24 -0.77 -20.37
C LEU A 751 26.44 0.31 -19.66
#